data_AF-A0A074JKN2-F1
#
_entry.id   AF-A0A074JKN2-F1
#
_cell.length_a   1.000
_cell.length_b   1.000
_cell.length_c   1.000
_cell.angle_alpha   90.00
_cell.angle_beta   90.00
_cell.angle_gamma   90.00
#
_symmetry.space_group_name_H-M   'P 1'
#
loop_
_entity.id
_entity.type
_entity.pdbx_description
1 polymer ?
#
loop_
_entity_poly.entity_id
_entity_poly.type
_entity_poly.pdbx_seq_one_letter_code
_entity_poly.pdbx_strand_id
1 'polypeptide(L)'
;MDEERVIRRELRAQAGDPALLDAIVIPDERPEGPRQRLRAFFANPSETYQLCPDPVDGAARLIEARDVAGATMGLYEIDPTGPTRIATCAPNGAPELREIRADAPDWALFAGRNCLFGQRLEETPETVLDWLSWHHDHHGATGAVILNRAPEDSPSGTRADFIAALDEGLALRELDMAVVVLESPVPLGKPGLGPESHVFLAPDAPGKDRMEPPAPDPWRAPLGAGLIFEIVKWRFFARAAAVLLLDVTDLLMEREPDAPSAFAAVQEAKNGVILLVGRRSYPWRVRNGQPERFPDHICRQFDARRGIARWGCAPEKAGLDNTWRMMRVSYAKPDPGQVFGFWRAMALRVPGYSAAELAPKTSLIEDERLLHLARDVWGFKPIRPPVSKVKQAPKQAIKAGRTCIVTTMKNEGPFILEWIAYHRAIGVDDFLVYTNDCTDGTDTMLELLQRKGIVEHRDNPFRTMVDMKPQHGALAAAENEPVIQNAGWSICMDVDEFINIKIGDGTLDALYAAMGEANMISLTWRLFGNGDVHPYEDSFITGQFTRCAPEIVRKPHQAWGFKTLFRNIDLYKKLGVHRPKGLVPDLWDQVRWLNGSGRPMPREMFRNGWRSTLETFGYDWVQLNHYAVRSAESFLVKRDRGRVNHVDRDQGLNYWFRMNHNAEEDLSIQRMLPAARAEFDRLMADPEIAAAHAHSVACHRAKIEELMARPDQRAFYETLTSPRFEKLSRMLHHFGSAVFNAGPDVIPEDLHERDLPPDFFFTVRHVGEAEH
;
A
#
# COMPACT_ATOMS: atom_id res chain seq x y z
N MET A 1 -15.65 -29.12 -44.92
CA MET A 1 -16.40 -28.03 -44.29
C MET A 1 -15.78 -27.89 -42.93
N ASP A 2 -14.85 -26.96 -42.78
CA ASP A 2 -14.22 -26.68 -41.49
C ASP A 2 -15.32 -26.19 -40.54
N GLU A 3 -15.54 -26.92 -39.45
CA GLU A 3 -16.36 -26.41 -38.33
C GLU A 3 -15.64 -25.18 -37.76
N GLU A 4 -16.34 -24.04 -37.67
CA GLU A 4 -15.82 -22.84 -36.99
C GLU A 4 -15.41 -23.21 -35.55
N ARG A 5 -14.11 -23.03 -35.22
CA ARG A 5 -13.58 -23.35 -33.88
C ARG A 5 -13.91 -22.26 -32.87
N VAL A 6 -14.02 -21.02 -33.36
CA VAL A 6 -14.44 -19.85 -32.58
C VAL A 6 -15.90 -19.52 -32.89
N ILE A 7 -16.73 -19.61 -31.86
CA ILE A 7 -18.18 -19.40 -31.95
C ILE A 7 -18.53 -18.04 -31.36
N ARG A 8 -19.19 -17.19 -32.16
CA ARG A 8 -19.71 -15.90 -31.68
C ARG A 8 -21.06 -16.09 -30.97
N ARG A 9 -21.20 -15.47 -29.79
CA ARG A 9 -22.48 -15.34 -29.06
C ARG A 9 -22.65 -13.92 -28.55
N GLU A 10 -23.88 -13.45 -28.50
CA GLU A 10 -24.23 -12.15 -27.94
C GLU A 10 -25.27 -12.31 -26.83
N LEU A 11 -25.18 -11.49 -25.78
CA LEU A 11 -26.20 -11.38 -24.73
C LEU A 11 -27.51 -10.82 -25.30
N ARG A 12 -28.65 -11.39 -24.91
CA ARG A 12 -29.99 -10.89 -25.31
C ARG A 12 -30.43 -9.72 -24.45
N ALA A 13 -29.61 -8.68 -24.35
CA ALA A 13 -29.92 -7.52 -23.52
C ALA A 13 -31.15 -6.78 -24.06
N GLN A 14 -32.03 -6.34 -23.17
CA GLN A 14 -33.24 -5.60 -23.52
C GLN A 14 -33.37 -4.40 -22.57
N ALA A 15 -33.67 -3.22 -23.12
CA ALA A 15 -34.01 -2.03 -22.34
C ALA A 15 -35.33 -2.23 -21.58
N GLY A 16 -35.48 -1.58 -20.43
CA GLY A 16 -36.66 -1.66 -19.55
C GLY A 16 -36.30 -1.30 -18.11
N ASP A 17 -37.28 -1.32 -17.22
CA ASP A 17 -37.09 -1.16 -15.77
C ASP A 17 -37.70 -2.38 -15.03
N PRO A 18 -36.88 -3.33 -14.55
CA PRO A 18 -35.43 -3.36 -14.63
C PRO A 18 -34.92 -3.78 -16.02
N ALA A 19 -33.76 -3.29 -16.44
CA ALA A 19 -33.15 -3.67 -17.72
C ALA A 19 -32.73 -5.15 -17.69
N LEU A 20 -32.81 -5.86 -18.82
CA LEU A 20 -32.44 -7.27 -18.93
C LEU A 20 -31.03 -7.38 -19.53
N LEU A 21 -30.16 -8.21 -18.96
CA LEU A 21 -28.85 -8.55 -19.52
C LEU A 21 -28.92 -9.77 -20.44
N ASP A 22 -29.58 -10.84 -20.01
CA ASP A 22 -29.74 -12.06 -20.81
C ASP A 22 -30.92 -12.89 -20.31
N ALA A 23 -31.37 -13.85 -21.13
CA ALA A 23 -32.34 -14.85 -20.71
C ALA A 23 -32.09 -16.20 -21.39
N ILE A 24 -32.30 -17.29 -20.64
CA ILE A 24 -31.97 -18.66 -21.07
C ILE A 24 -33.16 -19.56 -20.79
N VAL A 25 -33.59 -20.31 -21.80
CA VAL A 25 -34.63 -21.34 -21.67
C VAL A 25 -33.98 -22.70 -21.49
N ILE A 26 -34.22 -23.32 -20.33
CA ILE A 26 -33.71 -24.63 -19.96
C ILE A 26 -34.84 -25.66 -20.10
N PRO A 27 -34.62 -26.77 -20.83
CA PRO A 27 -35.59 -27.86 -20.88
C PRO A 27 -35.74 -28.53 -19.50
N ASP A 28 -36.99 -28.80 -19.08
CA ASP A 28 -37.30 -29.48 -17.82
C ASP A 28 -37.64 -30.95 -18.13
N GLU A 29 -36.68 -31.87 -17.92
CA GLU A 29 -36.84 -33.31 -18.17
C GLU A 29 -37.61 -34.01 -17.04
N ARG A 30 -38.85 -33.61 -16.77
CA ARG A 30 -39.71 -34.25 -15.76
C ARG A 30 -40.74 -35.23 -16.37
N PRO A 31 -41.15 -36.28 -15.64
CA PRO A 31 -42.10 -37.29 -16.14
C PRO A 31 -43.52 -36.79 -16.43
N GLU A 32 -43.90 -35.61 -15.92
CA GLU A 32 -45.27 -35.07 -15.94
C GLU A 32 -45.64 -34.28 -17.22
N GLY A 33 -44.77 -34.33 -18.25
CA GLY A 33 -44.91 -33.62 -19.54
C GLY A 33 -43.86 -32.52 -19.73
N PRO A 34 -43.61 -32.06 -20.98
CA PRO A 34 -42.55 -31.10 -21.27
C PRO A 34 -42.89 -29.72 -20.70
N ARG A 35 -42.25 -29.33 -19.59
CA ARG A 35 -42.21 -27.95 -19.13
C ARG A 35 -40.86 -27.33 -19.51
N GLN A 36 -40.80 -26.02 -19.64
CA GLN A 36 -39.56 -25.29 -19.84
C GLN A 36 -39.39 -24.28 -18.72
N ARG A 37 -38.14 -24.06 -18.30
CA ARG A 37 -37.80 -23.04 -17.31
C ARG A 37 -37.05 -21.90 -17.97
N LEU A 38 -37.52 -20.68 -17.75
CA LEU A 38 -36.82 -19.48 -18.17
C LEU A 38 -36.01 -18.93 -17.00
N ARG A 39 -34.72 -18.69 -17.20
CA ARG A 39 -33.91 -17.86 -16.31
C ARG A 39 -33.69 -16.50 -16.95
N ALA A 40 -34.12 -15.43 -16.30
CA ALA A 40 -33.92 -14.05 -16.73
C ALA A 40 -32.95 -13.35 -15.78
N PHE A 41 -31.97 -12.63 -16.32
CA PHE A 41 -30.92 -11.95 -15.57
C PHE A 41 -31.01 -10.45 -15.82
N PHE A 42 -31.28 -9.67 -14.77
CA PHE A 42 -31.51 -8.22 -14.88
C PHE A 42 -30.23 -7.43 -14.58
N ALA A 43 -30.06 -6.27 -15.19
CA ALA A 43 -28.88 -5.42 -15.01
C ALA A 43 -28.88 -4.76 -13.61
N ASN A 44 -27.70 -4.39 -13.13
CA ASN A 44 -27.57 -3.57 -11.92
C ASN A 44 -27.84 -2.10 -12.26
N PRO A 45 -28.65 -1.36 -11.48
CA PRO A 45 -29.37 -1.82 -10.29
C PRO A 45 -30.68 -2.54 -10.63
N SER A 46 -30.97 -3.63 -9.92
CA SER A 46 -32.29 -4.25 -9.89
C SER A 46 -32.54 -5.06 -8.62
N GLU A 47 -33.79 -5.09 -8.18
CA GLU A 47 -34.23 -5.73 -6.93
C GLU A 47 -35.43 -6.66 -7.15
N THR A 48 -35.56 -7.70 -6.32
CA THR A 48 -36.59 -8.73 -6.52
C THR A 48 -38.02 -8.19 -6.50
N TYR A 49 -38.29 -7.08 -5.81
CA TYR A 49 -39.64 -6.49 -5.77
C TYR A 49 -40.11 -5.99 -7.14
N GLN A 50 -39.19 -5.75 -8.08
CA GLN A 50 -39.50 -5.34 -9.43
C GLN A 50 -39.98 -6.53 -10.30
N LEU A 51 -39.93 -7.76 -9.79
CA LEU A 51 -40.50 -8.94 -10.43
C LEU A 51 -41.80 -9.30 -9.72
N CYS A 52 -42.91 -9.35 -10.46
CA CYS A 52 -44.21 -9.56 -9.82
C CYS A 52 -44.33 -10.99 -9.26
N PRO A 53 -44.62 -11.14 -7.96
CA PRO A 53 -44.67 -12.45 -7.31
C PRO A 53 -45.97 -13.20 -7.57
N ASP A 54 -47.06 -12.46 -7.77
CA ASP A 54 -48.39 -13.03 -7.99
C ASP A 54 -48.56 -13.45 -9.47
N PRO A 55 -49.32 -14.52 -9.75
CA PRO A 55 -49.65 -14.90 -11.12
C PRO A 55 -50.35 -13.77 -11.87
N VAL A 56 -49.84 -13.42 -13.06
CA VAL A 56 -50.43 -12.42 -13.96
C VAL A 56 -50.86 -13.12 -15.24
N ASP A 57 -52.11 -12.91 -15.66
CA ASP A 57 -52.64 -13.51 -16.88
C ASP A 57 -51.78 -13.13 -18.10
N GLY A 58 -51.37 -14.15 -18.86
CA GLY A 58 -50.50 -13.98 -20.03
C GLY A 58 -49.01 -13.79 -19.73
N ALA A 59 -48.58 -13.91 -18.46
CA ALA A 59 -47.18 -13.98 -18.06
C ALA A 59 -46.75 -15.41 -17.67
N ALA A 60 -45.46 -15.67 -17.84
CA ALA A 60 -44.77 -16.80 -17.24
C ALA A 60 -44.85 -16.72 -15.71
N ARG A 61 -45.05 -17.87 -15.07
CA ARG A 61 -45.18 -17.95 -13.61
C ARG A 61 -43.81 -17.83 -12.96
N LEU A 62 -43.60 -16.80 -12.14
CA LEU A 62 -42.38 -16.67 -11.34
C LEU A 62 -42.33 -17.81 -10.32
N ILE A 63 -41.27 -18.62 -10.38
CA ILE A 63 -40.97 -19.67 -9.41
C ILE A 63 -40.13 -19.08 -8.27
N GLU A 64 -39.14 -18.27 -8.63
CA GLU A 64 -38.15 -17.76 -7.70
C GLU A 64 -37.50 -16.48 -8.21
N ALA A 65 -37.26 -15.52 -7.31
CA ALA A 65 -36.43 -14.35 -7.57
C ALA A 65 -35.33 -14.27 -6.52
N ARG A 66 -34.12 -13.86 -6.92
CA ARG A 66 -32.98 -13.71 -6.01
C ARG A 66 -32.13 -12.48 -6.36
N ASP A 67 -31.73 -11.74 -5.33
CA ASP A 67 -30.75 -10.66 -5.44
C ASP A 67 -29.30 -11.20 -5.41
N VAL A 68 -28.51 -10.78 -6.38
CA VAL A 68 -27.10 -11.15 -6.51
C VAL A 68 -26.30 -9.94 -6.98
N ALA A 69 -25.48 -9.40 -6.07
CA ALA A 69 -24.49 -8.35 -6.36
C ALA A 69 -25.10 -7.05 -6.91
N GLY A 70 -26.21 -6.60 -6.32
CA GLY A 70 -26.92 -5.37 -6.69
C GLY A 70 -27.80 -5.52 -7.94
N ALA A 71 -28.05 -6.74 -8.38
CA ALA A 71 -28.92 -7.07 -9.50
C ALA A 71 -29.81 -8.26 -9.14
N THR A 72 -30.88 -8.47 -9.89
CA THR A 72 -31.86 -9.54 -9.68
C THR A 72 -31.81 -10.59 -10.79
N MET A 73 -32.05 -11.85 -10.44
CA MET A 73 -32.41 -12.89 -11.40
C MET A 73 -33.78 -13.49 -11.06
N GLY A 74 -34.54 -13.88 -12.08
CA GLY A 74 -35.82 -14.57 -11.95
C GLY A 74 -35.80 -15.93 -12.64
N LEU A 75 -36.40 -16.93 -12.01
CA LEU A 75 -36.68 -18.25 -12.56
C LEU A 75 -38.18 -18.38 -12.79
N TYR A 76 -38.59 -18.68 -14.01
CA TYR A 76 -39.99 -18.76 -14.40
C TYR A 76 -40.32 -20.12 -15.02
N GLU A 77 -41.57 -20.53 -14.86
CA GLU A 77 -42.18 -21.64 -15.61
C GLU A 77 -42.85 -21.08 -16.87
N ILE A 78 -42.53 -21.64 -18.04
CA ILE A 78 -43.07 -21.19 -19.34
C ILE A 78 -43.76 -22.35 -20.08
N ASP A 79 -44.76 -21.99 -20.89
CA ASP A 79 -45.38 -22.90 -21.86
C ASP A 79 -44.47 -23.05 -23.09
N PRO A 80 -44.17 -24.29 -23.56
CA PRO A 80 -43.32 -24.51 -24.72
C PRO A 80 -43.80 -23.91 -26.05
N THR A 81 -45.08 -23.53 -26.17
CA THR A 81 -45.73 -23.21 -27.45
C THR A 81 -46.04 -21.73 -27.69
N GLY A 82 -45.76 -20.83 -26.73
CA GLY A 82 -46.09 -19.40 -26.81
C GLY A 82 -44.88 -18.44 -26.70
N PRO A 83 -45.04 -17.15 -27.07
CA PRO A 83 -44.01 -16.14 -26.82
C PRO A 83 -43.78 -15.99 -25.31
N THR A 84 -42.52 -15.95 -24.89
CA THR A 84 -42.18 -15.86 -23.47
C THR A 84 -42.39 -14.44 -22.96
N ARG A 85 -43.45 -14.21 -22.19
CA ARG A 85 -43.70 -12.94 -21.50
C ARG A 85 -43.51 -13.11 -20.00
N ILE A 86 -42.95 -12.12 -19.32
CA ILE A 86 -42.88 -12.06 -17.85
C ILE A 86 -43.63 -10.83 -17.34
N ALA A 87 -44.01 -10.83 -16.08
CA ALA A 87 -44.56 -9.66 -15.40
C ALA A 87 -43.47 -8.96 -14.56
N THR A 88 -43.21 -7.69 -14.87
CA THR A 88 -42.42 -6.77 -14.03
C THR A 88 -43.37 -5.83 -13.29
N CYS A 89 -42.96 -5.35 -12.12
CA CYS A 89 -43.78 -4.50 -11.28
C CYS A 89 -43.32 -3.05 -11.43
N ALA A 90 -44.22 -2.19 -11.92
CA ALA A 90 -43.99 -0.75 -12.02
C ALA A 90 -43.86 -0.11 -10.63
N PRO A 91 -43.33 1.13 -10.51
CA PRO A 91 -43.16 1.80 -9.21
C PRO A 91 -44.47 1.96 -8.41
N ASN A 92 -45.62 1.96 -9.07
CA ASN A 92 -46.95 2.01 -8.45
C ASN A 92 -47.50 0.61 -8.07
N GLY A 93 -46.73 -0.45 -8.28
CA GLY A 93 -47.10 -1.85 -8.02
C GLY A 93 -47.94 -2.52 -9.12
N ALA A 94 -48.24 -1.84 -10.22
CA ALA A 94 -49.00 -2.43 -11.32
C ALA A 94 -48.12 -3.41 -12.13
N PRO A 95 -48.65 -4.58 -12.54
CA PRO A 95 -47.92 -5.51 -13.39
C PRO A 95 -47.84 -5.00 -14.83
N GLU A 96 -46.64 -5.06 -15.40
CA GLU A 96 -46.36 -4.76 -16.80
C GLU A 96 -45.84 -6.03 -17.49
N LEU A 97 -46.51 -6.42 -18.58
CA LEU A 97 -46.10 -7.59 -19.37
C LEU A 97 -44.96 -7.20 -20.32
N ARG A 98 -43.87 -7.96 -20.23
CA ARG A 98 -42.69 -7.77 -21.07
C ARG A 98 -42.34 -9.05 -21.81
N GLU A 99 -42.17 -8.94 -23.12
CA GLU A 99 -41.68 -10.05 -23.94
C GLU A 99 -40.16 -10.23 -23.77
N ILE A 100 -39.75 -11.46 -23.49
CA ILE A 100 -38.37 -11.84 -23.22
C ILE A 100 -37.82 -12.66 -24.39
N ARG A 101 -36.71 -12.19 -24.94
CA ARG A 101 -35.93 -12.94 -25.93
C ARG A 101 -34.93 -13.81 -25.19
N ALA A 102 -35.06 -15.11 -25.34
CA ALA A 102 -34.19 -16.07 -24.66
C ALA A 102 -33.61 -17.07 -25.64
N ASP A 103 -32.36 -17.46 -25.41
CA ASP A 103 -31.69 -18.51 -26.17
C ASP A 103 -31.76 -19.85 -25.43
N ALA A 104 -31.56 -20.95 -26.15
CA ALA A 104 -31.27 -22.25 -25.55
C ALA A 104 -29.81 -22.27 -25.05
N PRO A 105 -29.49 -23.09 -24.03
CA PRO A 105 -28.12 -23.24 -23.57
C PRO A 105 -27.23 -23.96 -24.60
N ASP A 106 -25.97 -23.55 -24.69
CA ASP A 106 -24.93 -24.15 -25.54
C ASP A 106 -24.15 -25.26 -24.78
N TRP A 107 -24.82 -26.01 -23.89
CA TRP A 107 -24.14 -26.98 -23.01
C TRP A 107 -23.39 -28.09 -23.73
N ALA A 108 -23.87 -28.49 -24.92
CA ALA A 108 -23.24 -29.56 -25.70
C ALA A 108 -21.80 -29.22 -26.10
N LEU A 109 -21.48 -27.93 -26.30
CA LEU A 109 -20.13 -27.49 -26.66
C LEU A 109 -19.10 -27.78 -25.57
N PHE A 110 -19.53 -27.67 -24.30
CA PHE A 110 -18.65 -27.72 -23.13
C PHE A 110 -18.84 -28.96 -22.26
N ALA A 111 -19.77 -29.86 -22.63
CA ALA A 111 -20.06 -31.07 -21.87
C ALA A 111 -18.77 -31.90 -21.67
N GLY A 112 -18.41 -32.16 -20.42
CA GLY A 112 -17.21 -32.92 -20.05
C GLY A 112 -15.86 -32.24 -20.34
N ARG A 113 -15.85 -30.97 -20.79
CA ARG A 113 -14.60 -30.23 -21.08
C ARG A 113 -14.03 -29.53 -19.85
N ASN A 114 -12.72 -29.29 -19.91
CA ASN A 114 -12.00 -28.43 -18.98
C ASN A 114 -12.01 -27.00 -19.54
N CYS A 115 -12.73 -26.11 -18.90
CA CYS A 115 -13.10 -24.82 -19.46
C CYS A 115 -12.44 -23.63 -18.76
N LEU A 116 -11.98 -22.67 -19.55
CA LEU A 116 -11.60 -21.35 -19.05
C LEU A 116 -12.79 -20.40 -19.14
N PHE A 117 -12.93 -19.53 -18.15
CA PHE A 117 -13.75 -18.34 -18.28
C PHE A 117 -12.90 -17.11 -18.02
N GLY A 118 -12.77 -16.26 -19.04
CA GLY A 118 -11.93 -15.07 -18.99
C GLY A 118 -12.61 -13.83 -19.55
N GLN A 119 -12.17 -12.66 -19.10
CA GLN A 119 -12.61 -11.38 -19.64
C GLN A 119 -11.52 -10.78 -20.49
N ARG A 120 -11.92 -10.22 -21.63
CA ARG A 120 -11.12 -9.39 -22.52
C ARG A 120 -11.67 -7.96 -22.50
N LEU A 121 -10.80 -6.97 -22.32
CA LEU A 121 -11.14 -5.57 -22.53
C LEU A 121 -10.69 -5.12 -23.92
N GLU A 122 -9.38 -5.05 -24.17
CA GLU A 122 -8.82 -4.61 -25.47
C GLU A 122 -7.53 -5.37 -25.82
N GLU A 123 -7.27 -6.49 -25.15
CA GLU A 123 -6.10 -7.33 -25.41
C GLU A 123 -6.16 -7.89 -26.86
N THR A 124 -5.02 -7.93 -27.56
CA THR A 124 -4.96 -8.35 -28.97
C THR A 124 -5.32 -9.83 -29.17
N PRO A 125 -5.70 -10.27 -30.41
CA PRO A 125 -5.85 -11.69 -30.72
C PRO A 125 -4.64 -12.53 -30.29
N GLU A 126 -3.43 -12.04 -30.56
CA GLU A 126 -2.18 -12.71 -30.18
C GLU A 126 -2.06 -12.93 -28.66
N THR A 127 -2.41 -11.93 -27.85
CA THR A 127 -2.42 -12.08 -26.39
C THR A 127 -3.41 -13.16 -25.94
N VAL A 128 -4.60 -13.19 -26.53
CA VAL A 128 -5.62 -14.19 -26.22
C VAL A 128 -5.18 -15.58 -26.67
N LEU A 129 -4.54 -15.70 -27.83
CA LEU A 129 -3.98 -16.96 -28.34
C LEU A 129 -2.86 -17.48 -27.44
N ASP A 130 -1.95 -16.62 -26.97
CA ASP A 130 -0.91 -17.00 -26.01
C ASP A 130 -1.50 -17.53 -24.71
N TRP A 131 -2.54 -16.86 -24.22
CA TRP A 131 -3.30 -17.31 -23.05
C TRP A 131 -3.96 -18.68 -23.28
N LEU A 132 -4.66 -18.88 -24.40
CA LEU A 132 -5.30 -20.16 -24.74
C LEU A 132 -4.28 -21.28 -24.92
N SER A 133 -3.19 -21.04 -25.66
CA SER A 133 -2.13 -22.02 -25.94
C SER A 133 -1.48 -22.50 -24.65
N TRP A 134 -1.11 -21.57 -23.75
CA TRP A 134 -0.52 -21.90 -22.47
C TRP A 134 -1.41 -22.86 -21.66
N HIS A 135 -2.70 -22.56 -21.55
CA HIS A 135 -3.62 -23.37 -20.76
C HIS A 135 -4.01 -24.68 -21.46
N HIS A 136 -4.04 -24.72 -22.78
CA HIS A 136 -4.23 -25.94 -23.56
C HIS A 136 -3.05 -26.89 -23.37
N ASP A 137 -1.85 -26.46 -23.77
CA ASP A 137 -0.67 -27.31 -23.90
C ASP A 137 -0.13 -27.76 -22.54
N HIS A 138 -0.20 -26.90 -21.51
CA HIS A 138 0.47 -27.16 -20.22
C HIS A 138 -0.51 -27.57 -19.11
N HIS A 139 -1.79 -27.20 -19.24
CA HIS A 139 -2.78 -27.39 -18.18
C HIS A 139 -4.01 -28.22 -18.59
N GLY A 140 -4.19 -28.54 -19.87
CA GLY A 140 -5.27 -29.40 -20.35
C GLY A 140 -6.62 -28.71 -20.46
N ALA A 141 -6.64 -27.41 -20.76
CA ALA A 141 -7.87 -26.70 -21.12
C ALA A 141 -8.32 -27.14 -22.52
N THR A 142 -9.61 -27.50 -22.66
CA THR A 142 -10.21 -27.96 -23.92
C THR A 142 -11.43 -27.14 -24.32
N GLY A 143 -11.79 -26.12 -23.54
CA GLY A 143 -12.81 -25.14 -23.91
C GLY A 143 -12.57 -23.78 -23.26
N ALA A 144 -13.13 -22.72 -23.85
CA ALA A 144 -13.10 -21.39 -23.25
C ALA A 144 -14.37 -20.59 -23.58
N VAL A 145 -14.82 -19.79 -22.62
CA VAL A 145 -15.74 -18.66 -22.89
C VAL A 145 -14.98 -17.39 -22.57
N ILE A 146 -14.92 -16.47 -23.53
CA ILE A 146 -14.28 -15.17 -23.40
C ILE A 146 -15.37 -14.11 -23.43
N LEU A 147 -15.58 -13.41 -22.31
CA LEU A 147 -16.42 -12.22 -22.31
C LEU A 147 -15.63 -11.08 -22.97
N ASN A 148 -15.96 -10.77 -24.21
CA ASN A 148 -15.39 -9.64 -24.94
C ASN A 148 -16.12 -8.35 -24.57
N ARG A 149 -15.40 -7.46 -23.89
CA ARG A 149 -15.89 -6.16 -23.43
C ARG A 149 -15.34 -5.00 -24.26
N ALA A 150 -14.63 -5.30 -25.35
CA ALA A 150 -14.15 -4.28 -26.27
C ALA A 150 -15.34 -3.53 -26.89
N PRO A 151 -15.38 -2.19 -26.77
CA PRO A 151 -16.30 -1.38 -27.55
C PRO A 151 -15.89 -1.37 -29.03
N GLU A 152 -16.80 -0.93 -29.91
CA GLU A 152 -16.56 -0.89 -31.36
C GLU A 152 -15.40 0.04 -31.77
N ASP A 153 -15.09 1.04 -30.95
CA ASP A 153 -13.97 1.96 -31.16
C ASP A 153 -12.63 1.44 -30.59
N SER A 154 -12.55 0.15 -30.25
CA SER A 154 -11.33 -0.43 -29.68
C SER A 154 -10.15 -0.33 -30.65
N PRO A 155 -8.95 0.07 -30.17
CA PRO A 155 -7.74 0.08 -31.00
C PRO A 155 -7.26 -1.33 -31.38
N SER A 156 -7.86 -2.37 -30.81
CA SER A 156 -7.52 -3.78 -31.05
C SER A 156 -8.22 -4.41 -32.26
N GLY A 157 -8.93 -3.61 -33.05
CA GLY A 157 -9.68 -4.04 -34.23
C GLY A 157 -11.19 -4.20 -33.97
N THR A 158 -11.95 -4.41 -35.05
CA THR A 158 -13.39 -4.66 -34.92
C THR A 158 -13.65 -6.02 -34.30
N ARG A 159 -14.87 -6.22 -33.76
CA ARG A 159 -15.30 -7.51 -33.20
C ARG A 159 -15.19 -8.66 -34.21
N ALA A 160 -15.53 -8.40 -35.48
CA ALA A 160 -15.45 -9.39 -36.54
C ALA A 160 -13.99 -9.75 -36.87
N ASP A 161 -13.12 -8.74 -36.99
CA ASP A 161 -11.69 -8.96 -37.27
C ASP A 161 -11.02 -9.74 -36.13
N PHE A 162 -11.38 -9.43 -34.88
CA PHE A 162 -10.88 -10.14 -33.72
C PHE A 162 -11.24 -11.63 -33.75
N ILE A 163 -12.50 -11.96 -34.07
CA ILE A 163 -12.97 -13.35 -34.14
C ILE A 163 -12.27 -14.10 -35.27
N ALA A 164 -12.16 -13.49 -36.46
CA ALA A 164 -11.47 -14.10 -37.60
C ALA A 164 -10.00 -14.38 -37.31
N ALA A 165 -9.29 -13.41 -36.72
CA ALA A 165 -7.89 -13.58 -36.33
C ALA A 165 -7.70 -14.64 -35.23
N LEU A 166 -8.66 -14.73 -34.31
CA LEU A 166 -8.63 -15.75 -33.25
C LEU A 166 -8.82 -17.15 -33.84
N ASP A 167 -9.78 -17.34 -34.76
CA ASP A 167 -10.04 -18.64 -35.41
C ASP A 167 -8.85 -19.11 -36.26
N GLU A 168 -8.27 -18.20 -37.06
CA GLU A 168 -7.05 -18.45 -37.82
C GLU A 168 -5.88 -18.83 -36.88
N GLY A 169 -5.72 -18.10 -35.78
CA GLY A 169 -4.68 -18.38 -34.79
C GLY A 169 -4.85 -19.71 -34.07
N LEU A 170 -6.08 -20.11 -33.72
CA LEU A 170 -6.36 -21.44 -33.15
C LEU A 170 -5.97 -22.55 -34.14
N ALA A 171 -6.30 -22.36 -35.42
CA ALA A 171 -5.95 -23.30 -36.48
C ALA A 171 -4.43 -23.44 -36.64
N LEU A 172 -3.72 -22.31 -36.71
CA LEU A 172 -2.26 -22.25 -36.89
C LEU A 172 -1.49 -22.86 -35.72
N ARG A 173 -2.04 -22.77 -34.50
CA ARG A 173 -1.42 -23.30 -33.28
C ARG A 173 -1.91 -24.72 -32.93
N GLU A 174 -2.73 -25.33 -33.79
CA GLU A 174 -3.28 -26.69 -33.62
C GLU A 174 -4.00 -26.90 -32.27
N LEU A 175 -4.71 -25.89 -31.78
CA LEU A 175 -5.39 -25.95 -30.49
C LEU A 175 -6.73 -26.70 -30.62
N ASP A 176 -6.84 -27.87 -29.99
CA ASP A 176 -8.09 -28.64 -29.92
C ASP A 176 -8.98 -28.14 -28.77
N MET A 177 -9.62 -27.00 -29.00
CA MET A 177 -10.55 -26.41 -28.04
C MET A 177 -11.73 -25.70 -28.68
N ALA A 178 -12.88 -25.82 -28.02
CA ALA A 178 -14.08 -25.04 -28.36
C ALA A 178 -14.02 -23.67 -27.68
N VAL A 179 -14.03 -22.59 -28.47
CA VAL A 179 -13.96 -21.22 -27.94
C VAL A 179 -15.23 -20.46 -28.26
N VAL A 180 -15.90 -19.91 -27.25
CA VAL A 180 -17.01 -18.97 -27.42
C VAL A 180 -16.55 -17.57 -27.08
N VAL A 181 -16.73 -16.63 -28.00
CA VAL A 181 -16.60 -15.19 -27.74
C VAL A 181 -17.99 -14.65 -27.44
N LEU A 182 -18.21 -14.31 -26.17
CA LEU A 182 -19.46 -13.73 -25.68
C LEU A 182 -19.39 -12.22 -25.67
N GLU A 183 -20.30 -11.57 -26.38
CA GLU A 183 -20.37 -10.11 -26.51
C GLU A 183 -21.59 -9.54 -25.81
N SER A 184 -21.51 -8.27 -25.41
CA SER A 184 -22.66 -7.53 -24.90
C SER A 184 -22.98 -6.34 -25.79
N PRO A 185 -24.26 -6.13 -26.13
CA PRO A 185 -24.70 -4.94 -26.84
C PRO A 185 -24.85 -3.72 -25.90
N VAL A 186 -24.63 -3.90 -24.59
CA VAL A 186 -24.69 -2.84 -23.56
C VAL A 186 -23.42 -2.83 -22.72
N PRO A 187 -23.02 -1.68 -22.14
CA PRO A 187 -21.86 -1.62 -21.26
C PRO A 187 -22.07 -2.44 -19.98
N LEU A 188 -21.03 -3.15 -19.56
CA LEU A 188 -21.04 -4.01 -18.37
C LEU A 188 -20.18 -3.46 -17.21
N GLY A 189 -19.53 -2.31 -17.40
CA GLY A 189 -18.64 -1.71 -16.42
C GLY A 189 -19.37 -1.05 -15.24
N LYS A 190 -18.63 -0.79 -14.16
CA LYS A 190 -19.14 -0.09 -12.99
C LYS A 190 -19.47 1.37 -13.33
N PRO A 191 -20.66 1.87 -12.96
CA PRO A 191 -21.01 3.27 -13.15
C PRO A 191 -20.01 4.20 -12.43
N GLY A 192 -19.70 5.33 -13.07
CA GLY A 192 -18.88 6.40 -12.48
C GLY A 192 -17.38 6.13 -12.40
N LEU A 193 -16.89 4.96 -12.83
CA LEU A 193 -15.46 4.67 -12.94
C LEU A 193 -14.97 4.85 -14.38
N GLY A 194 -13.72 5.30 -14.52
CA GLY A 194 -13.04 5.34 -15.80
C GLY A 194 -12.45 3.98 -16.23
N PRO A 195 -11.70 3.96 -17.35
CA PRO A 195 -11.19 2.73 -17.96
C PRO A 195 -10.26 1.95 -17.03
N GLU A 196 -10.47 0.64 -16.92
CA GLU A 196 -9.64 -0.27 -16.10
C GLU A 196 -8.17 -0.33 -16.57
N SER A 197 -7.92 -0.02 -17.85
CA SER A 197 -6.60 0.12 -18.44
C SER A 197 -5.87 1.42 -18.05
N HIS A 198 -6.48 2.30 -17.24
CA HIS A 198 -5.83 3.52 -16.77
C HIS A 198 -5.01 3.28 -15.50
N VAL A 199 -3.82 3.87 -15.42
CA VAL A 199 -2.88 3.72 -14.29
C VAL A 199 -3.48 4.10 -12.92
N PHE A 200 -4.45 5.01 -12.90
CA PHE A 200 -5.24 5.36 -11.69
C PHE A 200 -5.90 4.14 -11.04
N LEU A 201 -6.40 3.19 -11.84
CA LEU A 201 -7.04 1.96 -11.35
C LEU A 201 -6.04 0.80 -11.20
N ALA A 202 -4.78 0.99 -11.59
CA ALA A 202 -3.75 -0.02 -11.38
C ALA A 202 -3.48 -0.21 -9.87
N PRO A 203 -3.43 -1.46 -9.37
CA PRO A 203 -3.36 -1.73 -7.94
C PRO A 203 -2.08 -1.20 -7.28
N ASP A 204 -0.94 -1.23 -7.97
CA ASP A 204 0.39 -0.93 -7.41
C ASP A 204 1.03 0.35 -7.97
N ALA A 205 0.28 1.11 -8.78
CA ALA A 205 0.79 2.33 -9.37
C ALA A 205 1.20 3.34 -8.28
N PRO A 206 2.46 3.80 -8.28
CA PRO A 206 2.92 4.76 -7.29
C PRO A 206 2.26 6.13 -7.51
N GLY A 207 1.78 6.74 -6.42
CA GLY A 207 1.24 8.10 -6.46
C GLY A 207 -0.18 8.23 -7.04
N LYS A 208 -0.86 7.13 -7.35
CA LYS A 208 -2.22 7.15 -7.91
C LYS A 208 -3.25 7.89 -7.05
N ASP A 209 -3.08 7.88 -5.73
CA ASP A 209 -3.98 8.59 -4.79
C ASP A 209 -3.91 10.12 -4.94
N ARG A 210 -2.92 10.63 -5.70
CA ARG A 210 -2.73 12.06 -6.01
C ARG A 210 -3.04 12.39 -7.47
N MET A 211 -3.40 11.39 -8.28
CA MET A 211 -3.76 11.59 -9.67
C MET A 211 -5.21 12.02 -9.77
N GLU A 212 -5.52 12.83 -10.78
CA GLU A 212 -6.91 13.10 -11.16
C GLU A 212 -7.54 11.79 -11.66
N PRO A 213 -8.71 11.38 -11.14
CA PRO A 213 -9.42 10.20 -11.64
C PRO A 213 -9.79 10.40 -13.12
N PRO A 214 -9.64 9.37 -13.98
CA PRO A 214 -10.07 9.46 -15.37
C PRO A 214 -11.59 9.62 -15.48
N ALA A 215 -12.05 10.22 -16.57
CA ALA A 215 -13.48 10.36 -16.85
C ALA A 215 -14.19 8.99 -16.88
N PRO A 216 -15.46 8.90 -16.43
CA PRO A 216 -16.21 7.65 -16.47
C PRO A 216 -16.30 7.05 -17.88
N ASP A 217 -16.05 5.75 -17.99
CA ASP A 217 -16.17 4.98 -19.24
C ASP A 217 -16.86 3.65 -18.93
N PRO A 218 -18.18 3.52 -19.14
CA PRO A 218 -18.94 2.34 -18.74
C PRO A 218 -18.61 1.08 -19.58
N TRP A 219 -17.98 1.22 -20.75
CA TRP A 219 -17.51 0.09 -21.54
C TRP A 219 -16.20 -0.46 -20.99
N ARG A 220 -15.24 0.44 -20.74
CA ARG A 220 -13.89 0.10 -20.31
C ARG A 220 -13.69 0.02 -18.80
N ALA A 221 -14.65 0.45 -17.98
CA ALA A 221 -14.57 0.39 -16.53
C ALA A 221 -14.45 -1.04 -15.98
N PRO A 222 -13.99 -1.25 -14.74
CA PRO A 222 -14.03 -2.57 -14.11
C PRO A 222 -15.43 -3.18 -14.14
N LEU A 223 -15.55 -4.51 -14.28
CA LEU A 223 -16.85 -5.19 -14.41
C LEU A 223 -17.81 -4.83 -13.25
N GLY A 224 -18.98 -4.28 -13.60
CA GLY A 224 -20.08 -3.94 -12.69
C GLY A 224 -21.27 -4.90 -12.77
N ALA A 225 -21.44 -5.57 -13.92
CA ALA A 225 -22.51 -6.56 -14.13
C ALA A 225 -22.18 -7.90 -13.43
N GLY A 226 -22.51 -8.00 -12.15
CA GLY A 226 -22.23 -9.20 -11.33
C GLY A 226 -22.93 -10.49 -11.80
N LEU A 227 -24.06 -10.39 -12.50
CA LEU A 227 -24.80 -11.57 -12.98
C LEU A 227 -24.17 -12.27 -14.18
N ILE A 228 -23.13 -11.70 -14.79
CA ILE A 228 -22.37 -12.37 -15.86
C ILE A 228 -21.91 -13.77 -15.46
N PHE A 229 -21.46 -13.94 -14.20
CA PHE A 229 -21.00 -15.25 -13.71
C PHE A 229 -22.13 -16.30 -13.68
N GLU A 230 -23.37 -15.88 -13.45
CA GLU A 230 -24.55 -16.74 -13.48
C GLU A 230 -25.03 -17.00 -14.91
N ILE A 231 -24.96 -15.98 -15.78
CA ILE A 231 -25.27 -16.12 -17.20
C ILE A 231 -24.36 -17.17 -17.82
N VAL A 232 -23.03 -17.06 -17.66
CA VAL A 232 -22.11 -18.03 -18.27
C VAL A 232 -22.25 -19.45 -17.67
N LYS A 233 -22.56 -19.55 -16.38
CA LYS A 233 -22.88 -20.84 -15.73
C LYS A 233 -24.03 -21.53 -16.45
N TRP A 234 -25.15 -20.84 -16.59
CA TRP A 234 -26.37 -21.43 -17.14
C TRP A 234 -26.35 -21.53 -18.67
N ARG A 235 -25.66 -20.64 -19.37
CA ARG A 235 -25.62 -20.64 -20.84
C ARG A 235 -24.63 -21.65 -21.39
N PHE A 236 -23.49 -21.86 -20.72
CA PHE A 236 -22.37 -22.62 -21.25
C PHE A 236 -21.92 -23.76 -20.34
N PHE A 237 -21.71 -23.48 -19.05
CA PHE A 237 -20.88 -24.35 -18.22
C PHE A 237 -21.61 -25.39 -17.38
N ALA A 238 -22.94 -25.45 -17.37
CA ALA A 238 -23.67 -26.35 -16.47
C ALA A 238 -23.23 -27.83 -16.56
N ARG A 239 -22.77 -28.28 -17.74
CA ARG A 239 -22.29 -29.65 -18.00
C ARG A 239 -20.76 -29.76 -18.17
N ALA A 240 -20.00 -28.70 -17.91
CA ALA A 240 -18.54 -28.74 -17.99
C ALA A 240 -17.94 -29.64 -16.90
N ALA A 241 -16.81 -30.29 -17.16
CA ALA A 241 -16.12 -31.10 -16.14
C ALA A 241 -15.49 -30.20 -15.07
N ALA A 242 -14.85 -29.11 -15.49
CA ALA A 242 -14.25 -28.12 -14.62
C ALA A 242 -14.21 -26.75 -15.30
N VAL A 243 -14.32 -25.68 -14.51
CA VAL A 243 -14.21 -24.28 -14.98
C VAL A 243 -13.20 -23.54 -14.12
N LEU A 244 -12.25 -22.84 -14.73
CA LEU A 244 -11.33 -21.93 -14.04
C LEU A 244 -11.62 -20.48 -14.43
N LEU A 245 -11.80 -19.60 -13.44
CA LEU A 245 -11.96 -18.17 -13.67
C LEU A 245 -10.57 -17.50 -13.74
N LEU A 246 -10.12 -17.20 -14.96
CA LEU A 246 -8.83 -16.58 -15.27
C LEU A 246 -9.05 -15.56 -16.37
N ASP A 247 -8.77 -14.28 -16.11
CA ASP A 247 -8.90 -13.24 -17.12
C ASP A 247 -7.84 -13.47 -18.24
N VAL A 248 -7.99 -12.91 -19.45
CA VAL A 248 -7.08 -13.21 -20.57
C VAL A 248 -5.63 -12.71 -20.37
N THR A 249 -5.36 -12.08 -19.22
CA THR A 249 -4.04 -11.63 -18.76
C THR A 249 -3.50 -12.47 -17.61
N ASP A 250 -4.19 -13.56 -17.25
CA ASP A 250 -3.85 -14.47 -16.16
C ASP A 250 -3.32 -15.80 -16.69
N LEU A 251 -2.06 -16.14 -16.39
CA LEU A 251 -1.46 -17.44 -16.70
C LEU A 251 -1.41 -18.32 -15.46
N LEU A 252 -1.96 -19.53 -15.49
CA LEU A 252 -1.67 -20.51 -14.43
C LEU A 252 -0.16 -20.67 -14.25
N MET A 253 0.29 -20.74 -12.99
CA MET A 253 1.69 -21.05 -12.72
C MET A 253 2.00 -22.46 -13.23
N GLU A 254 3.18 -22.62 -13.81
CA GLU A 254 3.69 -23.91 -14.25
C GLU A 254 3.55 -24.97 -13.15
N ARG A 255 3.11 -26.16 -13.54
CA ARG A 255 2.95 -27.30 -12.64
C ARG A 255 4.24 -28.11 -12.62
N GLU A 256 4.57 -28.68 -11.47
CA GLU A 256 5.55 -29.76 -11.41
C GLU A 256 5.05 -30.93 -12.27
N PRO A 257 5.93 -31.68 -12.97
CA PRO A 257 5.53 -32.70 -13.95
C PRO A 257 4.50 -33.72 -13.41
N ASP A 258 4.67 -34.14 -12.15
CA ASP A 258 3.83 -35.14 -11.48
C ASP A 258 2.67 -34.53 -10.67
N ALA A 259 2.56 -33.20 -10.60
CA ALA A 259 1.49 -32.54 -9.87
C ALA A 259 0.18 -32.54 -10.69
N PRO A 260 -0.98 -32.73 -10.03
CA PRO A 260 -2.27 -32.64 -10.69
C PRO A 260 -2.48 -31.24 -11.27
N SER A 261 -3.15 -31.15 -12.42
CA SER A 261 -3.57 -29.87 -12.96
C SER A 261 -4.64 -29.23 -12.06
N ALA A 262 -4.79 -27.90 -12.16
CA ALA A 262 -5.88 -27.20 -11.47
C ALA A 262 -7.27 -27.74 -11.88
N PHE A 263 -7.44 -28.20 -13.13
CA PHE A 263 -8.67 -28.83 -13.59
C PHE A 263 -8.91 -30.20 -12.93
N ALA A 264 -7.89 -31.05 -12.84
CA ALA A 264 -8.00 -32.34 -12.15
C ALA A 264 -8.31 -32.12 -10.66
N ALA A 265 -7.64 -31.16 -10.03
CA ALA A 265 -7.90 -30.75 -8.65
C ALA A 265 -9.34 -30.29 -8.42
N VAL A 266 -9.91 -29.50 -9.34
CA VAL A 266 -11.32 -29.11 -9.31
C VAL A 266 -12.27 -30.32 -9.28
N GLN A 267 -12.02 -31.31 -10.13
CA GLN A 267 -12.87 -32.51 -10.25
C GLN A 267 -12.78 -33.37 -8.99
N GLU A 268 -11.60 -33.47 -8.39
CA GLU A 268 -11.36 -34.22 -7.15
C GLU A 268 -11.81 -33.49 -5.88
N ALA A 269 -11.81 -32.15 -5.89
CA ALA A 269 -12.16 -31.33 -4.73
C ALA A 269 -13.50 -31.72 -4.10
N LYS A 270 -13.54 -31.87 -2.77
CA LYS A 270 -14.70 -32.42 -2.04
C LYS A 270 -16.02 -31.71 -2.37
N ASN A 271 -16.00 -30.37 -2.40
CA ASN A 271 -17.16 -29.54 -2.72
C ASN A 271 -17.15 -29.06 -4.18
N GLY A 272 -16.32 -29.64 -5.04
CA GLY A 272 -16.14 -29.22 -6.43
C GLY A 272 -15.62 -27.80 -6.60
N VAL A 273 -14.89 -27.25 -5.61
CA VAL A 273 -14.34 -25.88 -5.68
C VAL A 273 -12.92 -25.86 -5.13
N ILE A 274 -12.02 -25.17 -5.85
CA ILE A 274 -10.64 -24.88 -5.42
C ILE A 274 -10.40 -23.36 -5.37
N LEU A 275 -9.35 -22.96 -4.66
CA LEU A 275 -8.91 -21.57 -4.62
C LEU A 275 -7.78 -21.33 -5.62
N LEU A 276 -7.93 -20.29 -6.43
CA LEU A 276 -6.86 -19.77 -7.29
C LEU A 276 -6.32 -18.47 -6.68
N VAL A 277 -5.00 -18.34 -6.56
CA VAL A 277 -4.33 -17.18 -5.95
C VAL A 277 -3.34 -16.56 -6.92
N GLY A 278 -3.70 -15.41 -7.46
CA GLY A 278 -2.90 -14.68 -8.43
C GLY A 278 -1.80 -13.85 -7.79
N ARG A 279 -0.68 -13.74 -8.48
CA ARG A 279 0.38 -12.77 -8.22
C ARG A 279 0.54 -11.87 -9.44
N ARG A 280 0.74 -10.59 -9.23
CA ARG A 280 0.98 -9.64 -10.32
C ARG A 280 2.42 -9.74 -10.79
N SER A 281 2.59 -9.84 -12.10
CA SER A 281 3.88 -9.81 -12.77
C SER A 281 4.00 -8.54 -13.62
N TYR A 282 5.23 -8.09 -13.81
CA TYR A 282 5.58 -6.87 -14.52
C TYR A 282 6.77 -7.11 -15.41
N PRO A 283 6.88 -6.42 -16.55
CA PRO A 283 8.15 -6.31 -17.22
C PRO A 283 9.12 -5.46 -16.41
N TRP A 284 10.42 -5.71 -16.53
CA TRP A 284 11.40 -4.72 -16.07
C TRP A 284 11.37 -3.48 -16.97
N ARG A 285 11.31 -3.73 -18.29
CA ARG A 285 11.12 -2.76 -19.37
C ARG A 285 10.74 -3.51 -20.65
N VAL A 286 9.94 -2.87 -21.50
CA VAL A 286 9.63 -3.34 -22.87
C VAL A 286 10.51 -2.60 -23.88
N ARG A 287 10.85 -3.25 -24.99
CA ARG A 287 11.66 -2.63 -26.05
C ARG A 287 10.88 -1.47 -26.68
N ASN A 288 11.56 -0.38 -27.00
CA ASN A 288 10.92 0.79 -27.60
C ASN A 288 10.22 0.41 -28.91
N GLY A 289 8.95 0.82 -29.06
CA GLY A 289 8.14 0.56 -30.25
C GLY A 289 7.69 -0.89 -30.43
N GLN A 290 7.88 -1.75 -29.41
CA GLN A 290 7.37 -3.12 -29.40
C GLN A 290 6.15 -3.21 -28.49
N PRO A 291 5.12 -4.01 -28.84
CA PRO A 291 4.00 -4.25 -27.95
C PRO A 291 4.43 -5.05 -26.72
N GLU A 292 3.73 -4.85 -25.61
CA GLU A 292 3.86 -5.67 -24.42
C GLU A 292 3.42 -7.11 -24.71
N ARG A 293 4.17 -8.11 -24.21
CA ARG A 293 3.83 -9.53 -24.35
C ARG A 293 3.95 -10.25 -23.02
N PHE A 294 3.32 -11.42 -22.89
CA PHE A 294 3.50 -12.28 -21.71
C PHE A 294 4.97 -12.52 -21.34
N PRO A 295 5.87 -12.93 -22.26
CA PRO A 295 7.26 -13.21 -21.91
C PRO A 295 8.09 -11.99 -21.51
N ASP A 296 7.58 -10.75 -21.63
CA ASP A 296 8.25 -9.59 -21.04
C ASP A 296 8.14 -9.57 -19.50
N HIS A 297 7.13 -10.23 -18.93
CA HIS A 297 6.73 -10.12 -17.52
C HIS A 297 7.57 -11.00 -16.59
N ILE A 298 8.86 -10.68 -16.46
CA ILE A 298 9.82 -11.45 -15.65
C ILE A 298 9.98 -10.98 -14.20
N CYS A 299 9.28 -9.92 -13.79
CA CYS A 299 9.43 -9.35 -12.47
C CYS A 299 8.17 -9.53 -11.62
N ARG A 300 8.37 -9.68 -10.30
CA ARG A 300 7.32 -9.57 -9.28
C ARG A 300 7.72 -8.58 -8.20
N GLN A 301 6.76 -8.15 -7.41
CA GLN A 301 7.02 -7.38 -6.20
C GLN A 301 7.47 -8.29 -5.05
N PHE A 302 8.56 -7.95 -4.36
CA PHE A 302 9.00 -8.72 -3.18
C PHE A 302 8.16 -8.41 -1.92
N ASP A 303 7.50 -7.25 -1.88
CA ASP A 303 6.74 -6.71 -0.75
C ASP A 303 5.21 -6.81 -0.95
N ALA A 304 4.75 -7.57 -1.95
CA ALA A 304 3.31 -7.79 -2.17
C ALA A 304 2.70 -8.68 -1.06
N ARG A 305 1.72 -8.13 -0.32
CA ARG A 305 1.05 -8.81 0.81
C ARG A 305 -0.11 -9.73 0.41
N ARG A 306 -0.83 -9.41 -0.67
CA ARG A 306 -2.12 -10.05 -1.01
C ARG A 306 -2.10 -10.55 -2.45
N GLY A 307 -2.54 -11.79 -2.63
CA GLY A 307 -2.82 -12.34 -3.94
C GLY A 307 -4.20 -11.93 -4.46
N ILE A 308 -4.45 -12.21 -5.73
CA ILE A 308 -5.74 -12.02 -6.38
C ILE A 308 -6.53 -13.31 -6.21
N ALA A 309 -7.61 -13.31 -5.42
CA ALA A 309 -8.42 -14.50 -5.26
C ALA A 309 -9.36 -14.71 -6.47
N ARG A 310 -9.33 -15.92 -7.00
CA ARG A 310 -10.21 -16.47 -8.03
C ARG A 310 -10.59 -17.90 -7.60
N TRP A 311 -11.42 -18.57 -8.37
CA TRP A 311 -11.85 -19.92 -8.07
C TRP A 311 -11.86 -20.79 -9.31
N GLY A 312 -11.70 -22.10 -9.08
CA GLY A 312 -12.05 -23.13 -10.03
C GLY A 312 -13.22 -23.94 -9.49
N CYS A 313 -14.13 -24.41 -10.33
CA CYS A 313 -15.23 -25.26 -9.88
C CYS A 313 -15.68 -26.32 -10.90
N ALA A 314 -16.14 -27.46 -10.38
CA ALA A 314 -16.84 -28.52 -11.10
C ALA A 314 -18.34 -28.23 -10.94
N PRO A 315 -19.04 -27.70 -11.95
CA PRO A 315 -20.37 -27.10 -11.80
C PRO A 315 -21.41 -28.00 -11.13
N GLU A 316 -21.51 -29.27 -11.54
CA GLU A 316 -22.46 -30.22 -10.96
C GLU A 316 -22.11 -30.55 -9.49
N LYS A 317 -20.83 -30.82 -9.20
CA LYS A 317 -20.34 -31.15 -7.84
C LYS A 317 -20.39 -29.95 -6.89
N ALA A 318 -20.15 -28.75 -7.41
CA ALA A 318 -20.28 -27.49 -6.68
C ALA A 318 -21.75 -27.11 -6.42
N GLY A 319 -22.69 -27.75 -7.11
CA GLY A 319 -24.13 -27.50 -7.02
C GLY A 319 -24.56 -26.34 -7.92
N LEU A 320 -25.35 -26.61 -8.96
CA LEU A 320 -25.80 -25.58 -9.92
C LEU A 320 -26.67 -24.48 -9.28
N ASP A 321 -27.34 -24.77 -8.17
CA ASP A 321 -28.13 -23.79 -7.42
C ASP A 321 -27.28 -22.79 -6.63
N ASN A 322 -25.99 -23.08 -6.43
CA ASN A 322 -25.06 -22.19 -5.76
C ASN A 322 -24.66 -21.03 -6.68
N THR A 323 -24.71 -19.81 -6.13
CA THR A 323 -24.46 -18.59 -6.90
C THR A 323 -22.97 -18.35 -7.13
N TRP A 324 -22.56 -18.29 -8.39
CA TRP A 324 -21.24 -17.90 -8.85
C TRP A 324 -21.10 -16.38 -8.77
N ARG A 325 -19.99 -15.94 -8.18
CA ARG A 325 -19.62 -14.53 -8.02
C ARG A 325 -18.15 -14.38 -8.38
N MET A 326 -17.72 -13.16 -8.72
CA MET A 326 -16.33 -12.87 -9.11
C MET A 326 -15.25 -13.49 -8.19
N MET A 327 -15.49 -13.50 -6.88
CA MET A 327 -14.49 -13.93 -5.88
C MET A 327 -14.77 -15.30 -5.26
N ARG A 328 -15.96 -15.89 -5.46
CA ARG A 328 -16.34 -17.17 -4.83
C ARG A 328 -17.55 -17.82 -5.52
N VAL A 329 -17.69 -19.13 -5.34
CA VAL A 329 -18.96 -19.86 -5.45
C VAL A 329 -19.65 -19.83 -4.08
N SER A 330 -20.87 -19.31 -4.01
CA SER A 330 -21.60 -19.15 -2.74
C SER A 330 -21.96 -20.52 -2.16
N TYR A 331 -21.93 -20.68 -0.84
CA TYR A 331 -22.24 -21.95 -0.13
C TYR A 331 -21.34 -23.16 -0.44
N ALA A 332 -20.38 -23.04 -1.35
CA ALA A 332 -19.35 -24.03 -1.60
C ALA A 332 -17.99 -23.55 -1.06
N LYS A 333 -17.44 -24.24 -0.06
CA LYS A 333 -16.12 -23.91 0.49
C LYS A 333 -15.01 -24.50 -0.40
N PRO A 334 -14.02 -23.69 -0.83
CA PRO A 334 -12.84 -24.23 -1.48
C PRO A 334 -12.14 -25.27 -0.61
N ASP A 335 -11.59 -26.30 -1.23
CA ASP A 335 -10.79 -27.30 -0.53
C ASP A 335 -9.48 -26.67 -0.02
N PRO A 336 -9.23 -26.60 1.31
CA PRO A 336 -8.09 -25.88 1.87
C PRO A 336 -6.72 -26.45 1.45
N GLY A 337 -6.66 -27.70 0.97
CA GLY A 337 -5.42 -28.33 0.50
C GLY A 337 -5.12 -28.11 -0.99
N GLN A 338 -6.03 -27.48 -1.75
CA GLN A 338 -5.94 -27.38 -3.21
C GLN A 338 -5.90 -25.92 -3.65
N VAL A 339 -4.75 -25.28 -3.46
CA VAL A 339 -4.52 -23.88 -3.83
C VAL A 339 -3.55 -23.80 -5.01
N PHE A 340 -3.99 -23.18 -6.10
CA PHE A 340 -3.19 -23.04 -7.32
C PHE A 340 -2.86 -21.58 -7.60
N GLY A 341 -1.63 -21.32 -8.02
CA GLY A 341 -1.16 -19.98 -8.33
C GLY A 341 -1.41 -19.58 -9.79
N PHE A 342 -1.56 -18.29 -10.05
CA PHE A 342 -1.49 -17.73 -11.40
C PHE A 342 -0.71 -16.41 -11.43
N TRP A 343 -0.19 -16.03 -12.59
CA TRP A 343 0.48 -14.77 -12.85
C TRP A 343 -0.45 -13.83 -13.62
N ARG A 344 -0.66 -12.62 -13.11
CA ARG A 344 -1.38 -11.56 -13.83
C ARG A 344 -0.40 -10.61 -14.49
N ALA A 345 -0.35 -10.61 -15.80
CA ALA A 345 0.51 -9.76 -16.62
C ALA A 345 0.01 -8.31 -16.63
N MET A 346 0.56 -7.46 -15.75
CA MET A 346 0.00 -6.13 -15.52
C MET A 346 0.19 -5.15 -16.68
N ALA A 347 1.24 -5.29 -17.50
CA ALA A 347 1.43 -4.42 -18.66
C ALA A 347 0.54 -4.82 -19.85
N LEU A 348 -0.03 -6.04 -19.85
CA LEU A 348 -1.13 -6.39 -20.75
C LEU A 348 -2.48 -5.89 -20.23
N ARG A 349 -2.66 -5.90 -18.90
CA ARG A 349 -3.89 -5.42 -18.24
C ARG A 349 -4.05 -3.90 -18.29
N VAL A 350 -2.94 -3.17 -18.18
CA VAL A 350 -2.86 -1.71 -18.15
C VAL A 350 -1.77 -1.27 -19.14
N PRO A 351 -2.02 -1.41 -20.46
CA PRO A 351 -1.02 -1.19 -21.51
C PRO A 351 -0.67 0.29 -21.69
N GLY A 352 0.46 0.57 -22.34
CA GLY A 352 0.88 1.92 -22.68
C GLY A 352 1.59 2.69 -21.55
N TYR A 353 1.83 2.04 -20.41
CA TYR A 353 2.57 2.61 -19.28
C TYR A 353 3.88 1.88 -19.05
N SER A 354 4.90 2.62 -18.63
CA SER A 354 6.17 2.01 -18.24
C SER A 354 6.01 1.19 -16.96
N ALA A 355 6.90 0.22 -16.76
CA ALA A 355 6.93 -0.58 -15.53
C ALA A 355 6.97 0.26 -14.24
N ALA A 356 7.61 1.45 -14.28
CA ALA A 356 7.72 2.35 -13.13
C ALA A 356 6.40 3.06 -12.77
N GLU A 357 5.52 3.24 -13.76
CA GLU A 357 4.18 3.80 -13.57
C GLU A 357 3.18 2.75 -13.08
N LEU A 358 3.39 1.48 -13.44
CA LEU A 358 2.54 0.36 -13.01
C LEU A 358 2.88 -0.16 -11.61
N ALA A 359 4.17 -0.16 -11.26
CA ALA A 359 4.65 -0.54 -9.94
C ALA A 359 5.97 0.17 -9.64
N PRO A 360 6.25 0.53 -8.38
CA PRO A 360 7.49 1.21 -8.08
C PRO A 360 8.70 0.28 -8.26
N LYS A 361 9.62 0.65 -9.15
CA LYS A 361 10.79 -0.16 -9.56
C LYS A 361 11.63 -0.73 -8.41
N THR A 362 11.72 -0.03 -7.28
CA THR A 362 12.46 -0.50 -6.09
C THR A 362 11.88 -1.74 -5.41
N SER A 363 10.73 -2.27 -5.87
CA SER A 363 10.08 -3.51 -5.39
C SER A 363 10.15 -4.63 -6.43
N LEU A 364 10.39 -4.28 -7.69
CA LEU A 364 10.42 -5.25 -8.78
C LEU A 364 11.72 -6.04 -8.72
N ILE A 365 11.59 -7.34 -8.52
CA ILE A 365 12.68 -8.31 -8.54
C ILE A 365 12.42 -9.33 -9.64
N GLU A 366 13.49 -9.83 -10.25
CA GLU A 366 13.39 -10.93 -11.21
C GLU A 366 12.87 -12.19 -10.52
N ASP A 367 11.94 -12.90 -11.17
CA ASP A 367 11.45 -14.19 -10.72
C ASP A 367 11.95 -15.30 -11.65
N GLU A 368 12.62 -16.30 -11.10
CA GLU A 368 13.22 -17.38 -11.87
C GLU A 368 12.20 -18.17 -12.68
N ARG A 369 10.97 -18.35 -12.16
CA ARG A 369 9.91 -19.08 -12.87
C ARG A 369 9.41 -18.28 -14.05
N LEU A 370 9.17 -16.98 -13.88
CA LEU A 370 8.78 -16.12 -14.99
C LEU A 370 9.88 -15.99 -16.06
N LEU A 371 11.15 -15.95 -15.64
CA LEU A 371 12.28 -15.95 -16.56
C LEU A 371 12.41 -17.28 -17.32
N HIS A 372 12.18 -18.41 -16.65
CA HIS A 372 12.11 -19.73 -17.29
C HIS A 372 11.02 -19.75 -18.36
N LEU A 373 9.80 -19.33 -18.03
CA LEU A 373 8.72 -19.27 -19.00
C LEU A 373 9.09 -18.41 -20.21
N ALA A 374 9.63 -17.21 -19.99
CA ALA A 374 10.05 -16.34 -21.07
C ALA A 374 11.10 -16.99 -22.00
N ARG A 375 12.14 -17.58 -21.43
CA ARG A 375 13.29 -18.11 -22.18
C ARG A 375 13.04 -19.48 -22.78
N ASP A 376 12.57 -20.41 -21.97
CA ASP A 376 12.59 -21.84 -22.26
C ASP A 376 11.27 -22.33 -22.85
N VAL A 377 10.14 -21.70 -22.48
CA VAL A 377 8.82 -21.98 -23.09
C VAL A 377 8.61 -21.12 -24.33
N TRP A 378 8.75 -19.80 -24.23
CA TRP A 378 8.49 -18.88 -25.35
C TRP A 378 9.69 -18.61 -26.26
N GLY A 379 10.90 -19.08 -25.93
CA GLY A 379 12.10 -18.76 -26.71
C GLY A 379 12.42 -17.26 -26.74
N PHE A 380 11.89 -16.47 -25.81
CA PHE A 380 11.94 -15.02 -25.82
C PHE A 380 13.06 -14.50 -24.92
N LYS A 381 13.70 -13.40 -25.36
CA LYS A 381 14.75 -12.73 -24.59
C LYS A 381 14.20 -11.43 -23.98
N PRO A 382 13.72 -11.43 -22.73
CA PRO A 382 13.22 -10.22 -22.09
C PRO A 382 14.36 -9.27 -21.68
N ILE A 383 14.03 -8.01 -21.43
CA ILE A 383 14.98 -7.05 -20.84
C ILE A 383 15.03 -7.30 -19.34
N ARG A 384 16.21 -7.65 -18.81
CA ARG A 384 16.41 -8.02 -17.40
C ARG A 384 16.81 -6.81 -16.52
N PRO A 385 16.50 -6.84 -15.22
CA PRO A 385 17.04 -5.87 -14.27
C PRO A 385 18.57 -5.94 -14.20
N PRO A 386 19.25 -4.82 -13.86
CA PRO A 386 20.68 -4.86 -13.59
C PRO A 386 20.96 -5.71 -12.35
N VAL A 387 22.11 -6.40 -12.34
CA VAL A 387 22.62 -7.13 -11.18
C VAL A 387 23.55 -6.20 -10.41
N SER A 388 23.19 -5.93 -9.17
CA SER A 388 23.91 -5.05 -8.25
C SER A 388 24.91 -5.86 -7.41
N LYS A 389 26.02 -5.22 -7.05
CA LYS A 389 26.97 -5.77 -6.08
C LYS A 389 26.84 -4.98 -4.79
N VAL A 390 26.81 -5.68 -3.67
CA VAL A 390 26.84 -5.07 -2.34
C VAL A 390 28.24 -4.58 -2.10
N LYS A 391 28.38 -3.33 -1.66
CA LYS A 391 29.66 -2.85 -1.18
C LYS A 391 29.94 -3.54 0.16
N GLN A 392 31.06 -4.27 0.24
CA GLN A 392 31.52 -4.76 1.54
C GLN A 392 31.73 -3.54 2.44
N ALA A 393 31.20 -3.60 3.67
CA ALA A 393 31.45 -2.56 4.66
C ALA A 393 32.97 -2.31 4.75
N PRO A 394 33.42 -1.05 4.92
CA PRO A 394 34.83 -0.72 5.08
C PRO A 394 35.48 -1.61 6.16
N LYS A 395 36.65 -2.20 5.84
CA LYS A 395 37.26 -3.25 6.67
C LYS A 395 37.96 -2.74 7.95
N GLN A 396 38.29 -1.46 8.10
CA GLN A 396 38.89 -0.90 9.34
C GLN A 396 38.30 0.49 9.66
N ALA A 397 38.14 0.84 10.96
CA ALA A 397 36.92 1.27 11.69
C ALA A 397 36.33 0.31 12.80
N ILE A 398 36.98 -0.67 13.42
CA ILE A 398 37.67 -1.84 12.86
C ILE A 398 37.00 -3.19 13.26
N LYS A 399 35.91 -3.23 14.04
CA LYS A 399 35.17 -4.50 14.24
C LYS A 399 33.64 -4.44 14.12
N ALA A 400 33.04 -3.26 14.06
CA ALA A 400 31.67 -3.06 13.56
C ALA A 400 31.51 -1.80 12.67
N GLY A 401 32.47 -0.88 12.71
CA GLY A 401 32.47 0.37 11.94
C GLY A 401 32.20 1.60 12.82
N ARG A 402 32.75 2.76 12.45
CA ARG A 402 32.49 4.06 13.10
C ARG A 402 31.04 4.48 12.91
N THR A 403 30.47 5.14 13.90
CA THR A 403 29.09 5.66 13.85
C THR A 403 29.10 7.15 13.60
N CYS A 404 28.47 7.58 12.50
CA CYS A 404 28.31 8.99 12.19
C CYS A 404 26.84 9.43 12.28
N ILE A 405 26.58 10.53 12.98
CA ILE A 405 25.29 11.21 12.95
C ILE A 405 25.32 12.33 11.90
N VAL A 406 24.31 12.36 11.02
CA VAL A 406 24.05 13.51 10.14
C VAL A 406 22.88 14.31 10.70
N THR A 407 23.07 15.62 10.86
CA THR A 407 22.01 16.49 11.36
C THR A 407 22.02 17.87 10.70
N THR A 408 20.90 18.58 10.85
CA THR A 408 20.73 19.95 10.37
C THR A 408 20.30 20.84 11.53
N MET A 409 20.97 21.97 11.72
CA MET A 409 20.69 22.89 12.81
C MET A 409 20.36 24.30 12.30
N LYS A 410 19.56 25.02 13.08
CA LYS A 410 19.31 26.46 12.95
C LYS A 410 19.04 26.99 14.34
N ASN A 411 19.90 27.84 14.88
CA ASN A 411 19.76 28.41 16.23
C ASN A 411 19.54 27.35 17.33
N GLU A 412 20.51 26.45 17.49
CA GLU A 412 20.49 25.35 18.47
C GLU A 412 21.65 25.45 19.47
N GLY A 413 22.42 26.53 19.43
CA GLY A 413 23.70 26.71 20.14
C GLY A 413 23.68 26.22 21.60
N PRO A 414 22.71 26.60 22.44
CA PRO A 414 22.67 26.18 23.84
C PRO A 414 22.58 24.67 24.08
N PHE A 415 22.16 23.89 23.08
CA PHE A 415 21.85 22.46 23.23
C PHE A 415 22.91 21.54 22.62
N ILE A 416 23.85 22.10 21.85
CA ILE A 416 24.82 21.31 21.06
C ILE A 416 25.77 20.54 21.95
N LEU A 417 26.30 21.15 23.01
CA LEU A 417 27.35 20.52 23.82
C LEU A 417 26.83 19.32 24.62
N GLU A 418 25.64 19.40 25.23
CA GLU A 418 25.02 18.22 25.86
C GLU A 418 24.79 17.13 24.82
N TRP A 419 24.23 17.49 23.66
CA TRP A 419 23.90 16.52 22.62
C TRP A 419 25.14 15.79 22.11
N ILE A 420 26.25 16.50 21.84
CA ILE A 420 27.53 15.90 21.46
C ILE A 420 28.08 15.03 22.59
N ALA A 421 28.10 15.55 23.83
CA ALA A 421 28.67 14.86 24.98
C ALA A 421 27.94 13.54 25.27
N TYR A 422 26.60 13.55 25.25
CA TYR A 422 25.78 12.36 25.44
C TYR A 422 26.04 11.33 24.33
N HIS A 423 26.01 11.75 23.06
CA HIS A 423 26.19 10.82 21.95
C HIS A 423 27.61 10.23 21.91
N ARG A 424 28.64 11.01 22.25
CA ARG A 424 30.00 10.48 22.45
C ARG A 424 30.06 9.47 23.60
N ALA A 425 29.38 9.75 24.72
CA ALA A 425 29.36 8.87 25.88
C ALA A 425 28.73 7.49 25.59
N ILE A 426 27.78 7.41 24.65
CA ILE A 426 27.20 6.13 24.20
C ILE A 426 27.97 5.48 23.03
N GLY A 427 29.05 6.10 22.54
CA GLY A 427 29.92 5.54 21.50
C GLY A 427 29.73 6.07 20.07
N VAL A 428 29.12 7.25 19.87
CA VAL A 428 29.13 7.91 18.56
C VAL A 428 30.50 8.51 18.29
N ASP A 429 31.05 8.24 17.11
CA ASP A 429 32.39 8.66 16.71
C ASP A 429 32.42 10.02 16.02
N ASP A 430 31.48 10.25 15.11
CA ASP A 430 31.51 11.34 14.15
C ASP A 430 30.17 12.09 14.10
N PHE A 431 30.24 13.39 13.87
CA PHE A 431 29.07 14.26 13.70
C PHE A 431 29.26 15.09 12.44
N LEU A 432 28.34 14.96 11.49
CA LEU A 432 28.26 15.83 10.31
C LEU A 432 27.06 16.76 10.47
N VAL A 433 27.34 18.05 10.69
CA VAL A 433 26.34 19.06 11.01
C VAL A 433 26.25 20.08 9.87
N TYR A 434 25.04 20.23 9.32
CA TYR A 434 24.75 21.32 8.39
C TYR A 434 23.98 22.45 9.08
N THR A 435 24.39 23.70 8.90
CA THR A 435 23.72 24.87 9.47
C THR A 435 22.86 25.61 8.45
N ASN A 436 21.81 26.28 8.93
CA ASN A 436 20.91 27.10 8.10
C ASN A 436 20.71 28.48 8.75
N ASP A 437 21.38 29.51 8.22
CA ASP A 437 21.14 30.92 8.56
C ASP A 437 21.07 31.17 10.08
N CYS A 438 22.12 30.77 10.80
CA CYS A 438 22.17 30.89 12.26
C CYS A 438 22.42 32.34 12.70
N THR A 439 21.88 32.71 13.86
CA THR A 439 21.98 34.07 14.41
C THR A 439 22.29 34.08 15.92
N ASP A 440 22.51 32.92 16.53
CA ASP A 440 22.79 32.73 17.97
C ASP A 440 24.21 32.22 18.24
N GLY A 441 25.10 32.24 17.24
CA GLY A 441 26.44 31.68 17.32
C GLY A 441 26.53 30.16 17.14
N THR A 442 25.43 29.47 16.79
CA THR A 442 25.43 28.03 16.47
C THR A 442 26.51 27.64 15.46
N ASP A 443 26.57 28.35 14.34
CA ASP A 443 27.54 28.15 13.27
C ASP A 443 28.98 28.42 13.75
N THR A 444 29.19 29.53 14.44
CA THR A 444 30.50 29.92 15.00
C THR A 444 31.02 28.86 15.98
N MET A 445 30.15 28.32 16.83
CA MET A 445 30.52 27.23 17.74
C MET A 445 30.85 25.95 16.98
N LEU A 446 30.07 25.59 15.95
CA LEU A 446 30.32 24.40 15.14
C LEU A 446 31.63 24.51 14.33
N GLU A 447 31.95 25.69 13.80
CA GLU A 447 33.25 25.96 13.17
C GLU A 447 34.41 25.79 14.15
N LEU A 448 34.25 26.28 15.39
CA LEU A 448 35.25 26.10 16.45
C LEU A 448 35.44 24.62 16.78
N LEU A 449 34.33 23.88 16.96
CA LEU A 449 34.37 22.44 17.24
C LEU A 449 35.00 21.67 16.08
N GLN A 450 34.78 22.08 14.82
CA GLN A 450 35.45 21.51 13.66
C GLN A 450 36.95 21.78 13.67
N ARG A 451 37.39 23.01 13.95
CA ARG A 451 38.83 23.32 14.08
C ARG A 451 39.51 22.48 15.17
N LYS A 452 38.76 22.13 16.22
CA LYS A 452 39.21 21.25 17.31
C LYS A 452 39.03 19.75 17.02
N GLY A 453 38.56 19.37 15.81
CA GLY A 453 38.41 17.98 15.39
C GLY A 453 37.29 17.20 16.09
N ILE A 454 36.27 17.90 16.59
CA ILE A 454 35.15 17.30 17.33
C ILE A 454 33.96 16.97 16.42
N VAL A 455 33.73 17.80 15.40
CA VAL A 455 32.64 17.64 14.41
C VAL A 455 33.14 17.97 13.01
N GLU A 456 32.38 17.54 12.00
CA GLU A 456 32.42 18.07 10.64
C GLU A 456 31.24 19.03 10.48
N HIS A 457 31.50 20.26 10.03
CA HIS A 457 30.51 21.32 9.87
C HIS A 457 30.51 21.84 8.44
N ARG A 458 29.31 22.08 7.90
CA ARG A 458 29.10 22.66 6.57
C ARG A 458 27.94 23.65 6.61
N ASP A 459 28.01 24.68 5.78
CA ASP A 459 26.80 25.43 5.43
C ASP A 459 25.90 24.59 4.52
N ASN A 460 24.59 24.65 4.74
CA ASN A 460 23.67 23.85 3.96
C ASN A 460 23.52 24.37 2.51
N PRO A 461 23.85 23.57 1.48
CA PRO A 461 23.83 24.03 0.08
C PRO A 461 22.44 24.06 -0.55
N PHE A 462 21.36 23.81 0.19
CA PHE A 462 20.01 23.68 -0.39
C PHE A 462 19.56 24.86 -1.25
N ARG A 463 20.03 26.08 -0.95
CA ARG A 463 19.71 27.29 -1.73
C ARG A 463 20.27 27.26 -3.16
N THR A 464 21.32 26.49 -3.40
CA THR A 464 21.93 26.33 -4.74
C THR A 464 21.41 25.07 -5.46
N MET A 465 20.49 24.32 -4.84
CA MET A 465 19.93 23.09 -5.38
C MET A 465 18.50 23.31 -5.85
N VAL A 466 18.17 22.80 -7.03
CA VAL A 466 16.83 22.95 -7.64
C VAL A 466 15.78 22.24 -6.79
N ASP A 467 14.75 22.98 -6.36
CA ASP A 467 13.57 22.51 -5.62
C ASP A 467 13.87 21.68 -4.36
N MET A 468 15.00 21.94 -3.70
CA MET A 468 15.38 21.23 -2.48
C MET A 468 15.04 21.99 -1.20
N LYS A 469 14.29 21.32 -0.34
CA LYS A 469 14.10 21.74 1.06
C LYS A 469 15.41 21.60 1.84
N PRO A 470 15.65 22.42 2.89
CA PRO A 470 16.94 22.43 3.56
C PRO A 470 17.43 21.05 4.04
N GLN A 471 16.61 20.25 4.74
CA GLN A 471 17.08 18.93 5.19
C GLN A 471 17.35 17.96 4.02
N HIS A 472 16.61 18.07 2.92
CA HIS A 472 16.89 17.25 1.74
C HIS A 472 18.18 17.66 1.03
N GLY A 473 18.49 18.96 0.97
CA GLY A 473 19.76 19.46 0.42
C GLY A 473 20.97 18.98 1.23
N ALA A 474 20.90 19.08 2.56
CA ALA A 474 21.95 18.59 3.46
C ALA A 474 22.19 17.08 3.30
N LEU A 475 21.12 16.27 3.27
CA LEU A 475 21.24 14.82 3.12
C LEU A 475 21.79 14.41 1.75
N ALA A 476 21.43 15.13 0.68
CA ALA A 476 21.99 14.89 -0.65
C ALA A 476 23.49 15.26 -0.72
N ALA A 477 23.91 16.33 -0.04
CA ALA A 477 25.32 16.70 0.05
C ALA A 477 26.12 15.68 0.90
N ALA A 478 25.57 15.25 2.03
CA ALA A 478 26.20 14.34 2.99
C ALA A 478 26.60 12.99 2.37
N GLU A 479 25.90 12.51 1.34
CA GLU A 479 26.22 11.27 0.63
C GLU A 479 27.64 11.25 0.04
N ASN A 480 28.19 12.43 -0.26
CA ASN A 480 29.51 12.59 -0.86
C ASN A 480 30.58 13.02 0.16
N GLU A 481 30.21 13.22 1.43
CA GLU A 481 31.17 13.61 2.46
C GLU A 481 32.05 12.41 2.85
N PRO A 482 33.39 12.58 2.93
CA PRO A 482 34.30 11.51 3.33
C PRO A 482 33.94 10.88 4.67
N VAL A 483 33.47 11.67 5.64
CA VAL A 483 33.08 11.17 6.96
C VAL A 483 31.92 10.16 6.87
N ILE A 484 30.98 10.37 5.96
CA ILE A 484 29.86 9.45 5.73
C ILE A 484 30.27 8.25 4.90
N GLN A 485 31.03 8.45 3.82
CA GLN A 485 31.50 7.35 2.96
C GLN A 485 32.40 6.35 3.71
N ASN A 486 33.08 6.82 4.76
CA ASN A 486 33.93 6.01 5.63
C ASN A 486 33.25 5.55 6.93
N ALA A 487 32.04 6.04 7.24
CA ALA A 487 31.27 5.56 8.38
C ALA A 487 30.78 4.13 8.14
N GLY A 488 30.87 3.27 9.14
CA GLY A 488 30.30 1.92 9.07
C GLY A 488 28.81 1.92 9.39
N TRP A 489 28.40 2.81 10.28
CA TRP A 489 27.01 3.06 10.65
C TRP A 489 26.67 4.53 10.51
N SER A 490 25.43 4.80 10.13
CA SER A 490 24.93 6.17 10.02
C SER A 490 23.50 6.27 10.49
N ILE A 491 23.15 7.45 11.00
CA ILE A 491 21.78 7.82 11.33
C ILE A 491 21.60 9.30 11.02
N CYS A 492 20.44 9.64 10.44
CA CYS A 492 20.02 11.02 10.29
C CYS A 492 19.03 11.32 11.41
N MET A 493 19.37 12.24 12.30
CA MET A 493 18.54 12.58 13.47
C MET A 493 18.70 14.04 13.85
N ASP A 494 17.71 14.58 14.56
CA ASP A 494 17.61 15.98 14.94
C ASP A 494 18.28 16.21 16.32
N VAL A 495 18.71 17.44 16.62
CA VAL A 495 19.46 17.76 17.87
C VAL A 495 18.60 17.71 19.14
N ASP A 496 17.28 17.61 18.99
CA ASP A 496 16.33 17.33 20.07
C ASP A 496 15.98 15.84 20.20
N GLU A 497 16.77 14.96 19.57
CA GLU A 497 16.62 13.50 19.64
C GLU A 497 17.84 12.86 20.30
N PHE A 498 17.61 11.91 21.22
CA PHE A 498 18.65 11.21 21.99
C PHE A 498 18.46 9.70 21.93
N ILE A 499 19.51 8.98 21.52
CA ILE A 499 19.51 7.52 21.43
C ILE A 499 19.58 6.94 22.85
N ASN A 500 18.52 6.27 23.28
CA ASN A 500 18.44 5.66 24.61
C ASN A 500 18.52 4.13 24.51
N ILE A 501 19.70 3.59 24.79
CA ILE A 501 20.00 2.15 24.74
C ILE A 501 19.77 1.57 26.14
N LYS A 502 18.81 0.65 26.23
CA LYS A 502 18.36 0.10 27.51
C LYS A 502 19.03 -1.22 27.88
N ILE A 503 19.71 -1.85 26.93
CA ILE A 503 20.42 -3.12 27.12
C ILE A 503 21.91 -2.91 27.44
N GLY A 504 22.54 -3.95 28.00
CA GLY A 504 23.96 -3.96 28.31
C GLY A 504 24.39 -2.78 29.19
N ASP A 505 25.50 -2.15 28.82
CA ASP A 505 26.06 -0.98 29.49
C ASP A 505 25.48 0.36 28.99
N GLY A 506 24.55 0.34 28.03
CA GLY A 506 23.90 1.53 27.47
C GLY A 506 24.65 2.14 26.30
N THR A 507 25.64 1.43 25.74
CA THR A 507 26.45 1.88 24.61
C THR A 507 26.03 1.26 23.28
N LEU A 508 26.44 1.89 22.18
CA LEU A 508 26.27 1.37 20.83
C LEU A 508 26.98 0.03 20.63
N ASP A 509 28.10 -0.22 21.31
CA ASP A 509 28.80 -1.50 21.25
C ASP A 509 27.93 -2.65 21.78
N ALA A 510 27.24 -2.44 22.90
CA ALA A 510 26.28 -3.41 23.42
C ALA A 510 25.09 -3.63 22.46
N LEU A 511 24.61 -2.56 21.81
CA LEU A 511 23.56 -2.65 20.82
C LEU A 511 24.00 -3.44 19.57
N TYR A 512 25.18 -3.13 19.01
CA TYR A 512 25.73 -3.82 17.85
C TYR A 512 25.99 -5.30 18.14
N ALA A 513 26.48 -5.63 19.34
CA ALA A 513 26.63 -7.01 19.76
C ALA A 513 25.29 -7.77 19.77
N ALA A 514 24.22 -7.15 20.28
CA ALA A 514 22.88 -7.75 20.32
C ALA A 514 22.23 -7.86 18.93
N MET A 515 22.52 -6.92 18.02
CA MET A 515 22.02 -6.91 16.65
C MET A 515 22.54 -8.06 15.78
N GLY A 516 23.73 -8.59 16.08
CA GLY A 516 24.34 -9.70 15.32
C GLY A 516 24.53 -9.36 13.85
N GLU A 517 23.87 -10.10 12.96
CA GLU A 517 23.94 -9.87 11.51
C GLU A 517 22.99 -8.77 10.99
N ALA A 518 22.17 -8.17 11.87
CA ALA A 518 21.30 -7.08 11.45
C ALA A 518 22.10 -5.87 10.95
N ASN A 519 21.61 -5.23 9.90
CA ASN A 519 22.24 -4.08 9.26
C ASN A 519 21.41 -2.80 9.40
N MET A 520 20.25 -2.86 10.05
CA MET A 520 19.40 -1.71 10.34
C MET A 520 18.63 -1.92 11.64
N ILE A 521 18.39 -0.86 12.41
CA ILE A 521 17.47 -0.87 13.54
C ILE A 521 16.66 0.43 13.58
N SER A 522 15.34 0.31 13.74
CA SER A 522 14.45 1.46 13.94
C SER A 522 14.41 1.86 15.39
N LEU A 523 14.82 3.09 15.68
CA LEU A 523 14.69 3.72 16.99
C LEU A 523 13.34 4.45 17.01
N THR A 524 12.31 3.76 17.52
CA THR A 524 10.97 4.34 17.62
C THR A 524 11.01 5.54 18.55
N TRP A 525 10.38 6.65 18.15
CA TRP A 525 10.25 7.82 19.01
C TRP A 525 9.50 7.47 20.29
N ARG A 526 10.04 7.99 21.40
CA ARG A 526 9.31 8.23 22.64
C ARG A 526 9.23 9.75 22.78
N LEU A 527 8.05 10.33 22.61
CA LEU A 527 7.88 11.78 22.70
C LEU A 527 7.95 12.20 24.18
N PHE A 528 8.85 13.13 24.50
CA PHE A 528 8.97 13.75 25.82
C PHE A 528 8.36 15.13 25.80
N GLY A 529 7.54 15.42 26.80
CA GLY A 529 6.92 16.71 27.00
C GLY A 529 7.76 17.66 27.84
N ASN A 530 7.25 18.87 28.05
CA ASN A 530 7.91 19.89 28.83
C ASN A 530 7.88 19.64 30.34
N GLY A 531 7.10 18.68 30.84
CA GLY A 531 7.02 18.33 32.26
C GLY A 531 6.61 19.50 33.17
N ASP A 532 5.81 20.43 32.66
CA ASP A 532 5.47 21.71 33.31
C ASP A 532 6.68 22.63 33.60
N VAL A 533 7.84 22.37 32.98
CA VAL A 533 8.98 23.30 33.02
C VAL A 533 8.67 24.45 32.06
N HIS A 534 8.49 25.64 32.63
CA HIS A 534 8.22 26.85 31.86
C HIS A 534 9.49 27.63 31.51
N PRO A 535 10.35 28.01 32.48
CA PRO A 535 11.54 28.80 32.19
C PRO A 535 12.62 27.97 31.50
N TYR A 536 13.47 28.64 30.72
CA TYR A 536 14.70 28.07 30.20
C TYR A 536 15.80 28.08 31.25
N GLU A 537 16.39 26.90 31.48
CA GLU A 537 17.60 26.72 32.28
C GLU A 537 18.69 26.05 31.45
N ASP A 538 19.92 26.56 31.55
CA ASP A 538 21.12 25.97 30.91
C ASP A 538 21.55 24.74 31.72
N SER A 539 20.81 23.66 31.53
CA SER A 539 20.96 22.37 32.21
C SER A 539 20.66 21.25 31.22
N PHE A 540 21.03 20.02 31.56
CA PHE A 540 20.83 18.88 30.65
C PHE A 540 19.35 18.62 30.40
N ILE A 541 18.93 18.66 29.14
CA ILE A 541 17.59 18.26 28.67
C ILE A 541 17.27 16.86 29.21
N THR A 542 18.21 15.94 29.08
CA THR A 542 18.04 14.53 29.48
C THR A 542 17.87 14.33 30.98
N GLY A 543 18.28 15.31 31.81
CA GLY A 543 18.04 15.34 33.25
C GLY A 543 16.76 16.08 33.65
N GLN A 544 16.40 17.13 32.91
CA GLN A 544 15.26 18.01 33.23
C GLN A 544 13.91 17.42 32.81
N PHE A 545 13.81 16.86 31.61
CA PHE A 545 12.54 16.44 31.02
C PHE A 545 12.34 14.93 31.16
N THR A 546 11.59 14.50 32.17
CA THR A 546 11.40 13.06 32.49
C THR A 546 10.03 12.51 32.09
N ARG A 547 9.09 13.39 31.72
CA ARG A 547 7.71 13.02 31.38
C ARG A 547 7.55 12.79 29.87
N CYS A 548 6.82 11.74 29.50
CA CYS A 548 6.72 11.27 28.13
C CYS A 548 5.35 10.67 27.76
N ALA A 549 5.19 10.34 26.48
CA ALA A 549 4.06 9.56 25.96
C ALA A 549 4.02 8.17 26.59
N PRO A 550 2.89 7.45 26.62
CA PRO A 550 2.87 6.02 26.93
C PRO A 550 3.59 5.16 25.87
N GLU A 551 3.94 3.91 26.19
CA GLU A 551 4.52 2.98 25.17
C GLU A 551 3.54 2.74 24.03
N ILE A 552 2.27 2.53 24.38
CA ILE A 552 1.22 2.31 23.42
C ILE A 552 0.50 3.62 23.11
N VAL A 553 1.05 4.40 22.16
CA VAL A 553 0.48 5.68 21.72
C VAL A 553 0.03 5.60 20.25
N ARG A 554 -1.13 4.97 20.02
CA ARG A 554 -1.63 4.72 18.64
C ARG A 554 -1.82 6.01 17.84
N LYS A 555 -2.20 7.10 18.52
CA LYS A 555 -2.51 8.43 17.99
C LYS A 555 -1.82 9.51 18.87
N PRO A 556 -1.33 10.62 18.29
CA PRO A 556 -1.23 10.86 16.85
C PRO A 556 -0.24 9.86 16.23
N HIS A 557 -0.46 9.49 14.98
CA HIS A 557 0.37 8.49 14.32
C HIS A 557 1.84 8.86 14.20
N GLN A 558 2.12 10.16 14.25
CA GLN A 558 3.45 10.75 14.26
C GLN A 558 4.23 10.40 15.53
N ALA A 559 3.57 10.12 16.66
CA ALA A 559 4.25 9.76 17.91
C ALA A 559 5.02 8.43 17.81
N TRP A 560 4.70 7.60 16.81
CA TRP A 560 5.44 6.39 16.47
C TRP A 560 6.33 6.54 15.23
N GLY A 561 6.65 7.77 14.81
CA GLY A 561 7.76 7.98 13.87
C GLY A 561 9.05 7.36 14.42
N PHE A 562 9.98 7.02 13.53
CA PHE A 562 11.29 6.52 13.95
C PHE A 562 12.41 7.17 13.12
N LYS A 563 13.61 7.16 13.67
CA LYS A 563 14.85 7.26 12.90
C LYS A 563 15.49 5.88 12.85
N THR A 564 16.30 5.63 11.83
CA THR A 564 16.89 4.30 11.62
C THR A 564 18.40 4.44 11.62
N LEU A 565 19.05 3.70 12.51
CA LEU A 565 20.49 3.47 12.48
C LEU A 565 20.75 2.35 11.48
N PHE A 566 21.58 2.60 10.48
CA PHE A 566 21.80 1.67 9.37
C PHE A 566 23.27 1.55 9.00
N ARG A 567 23.63 0.36 8.51
CA ARG A 567 24.98 0.06 8.05
C ARG A 567 25.20 0.63 6.66
N ASN A 568 26.32 1.32 6.44
CA ASN A 568 26.63 1.95 5.16
C ASN A 568 27.24 0.93 4.16
N ILE A 569 26.39 0.10 3.56
CA ILE A 569 26.75 -1.03 2.66
C ILE A 569 26.01 -0.98 1.30
N ASP A 570 25.55 0.21 0.91
CA ASP A 570 24.91 0.49 -0.39
C ASP A 570 23.66 -0.36 -0.72
N LEU A 571 22.96 -0.87 0.30
CA LEU A 571 21.62 -1.48 0.11
C LEU A 571 20.59 -0.43 -0.36
N TYR A 572 20.83 0.83 -0.05
CA TYR A 572 19.99 1.98 -0.38
C TYR A 572 20.81 3.03 -1.09
N LYS A 573 20.19 3.71 -2.06
CA LYS A 573 20.87 4.67 -2.93
C LYS A 573 21.15 6.03 -2.29
N LYS A 574 20.39 6.39 -1.24
CA LYS A 574 20.43 7.75 -0.68
C LYS A 574 20.10 7.81 0.80
N LEU A 575 20.60 8.83 1.47
CA LEU A 575 20.22 9.17 2.83
C LEU A 575 18.77 9.66 2.89
N GLY A 576 18.17 9.63 4.07
CA GLY A 576 16.80 10.07 4.25
C GLY A 576 16.48 10.39 5.69
N VAL A 577 15.52 11.30 5.87
CA VAL A 577 15.15 11.90 7.17
C VAL A 577 14.84 10.88 8.27
N HIS A 578 14.20 9.76 7.93
CA HIS A 578 13.81 8.71 8.90
C HIS A 578 14.61 7.41 8.73
N ARG A 579 15.16 7.20 7.55
CA ARG A 579 15.86 5.99 7.12
C ARG A 579 16.47 6.23 5.74
N PRO A 580 17.44 5.41 5.30
CA PRO A 580 17.91 5.47 3.93
C PRO A 580 16.79 5.12 2.93
N LYS A 581 16.84 5.70 1.73
CA LYS A 581 15.80 5.58 0.69
C LYS A 581 16.37 5.02 -0.61
N GLY A 582 15.49 4.54 -1.47
CA GLY A 582 15.87 3.97 -2.76
C GLY A 582 16.54 2.61 -2.62
N LEU A 583 15.86 1.65 -1.99
CA LEU A 583 16.29 0.26 -1.90
C LEU A 583 16.70 -0.24 -3.29
N VAL A 584 17.88 -0.86 -3.37
CA VAL A 584 18.35 -1.54 -4.57
C VAL A 584 17.55 -2.84 -4.69
N PRO A 585 16.67 -3.00 -5.71
CA PRO A 585 15.64 -4.02 -5.69
C PRO A 585 16.19 -5.44 -5.56
N ASP A 586 17.28 -5.76 -6.25
CA ASP A 586 17.90 -7.09 -6.24
C ASP A 586 18.71 -7.40 -4.98
N LEU A 587 18.83 -6.45 -4.04
CA LEU A 587 19.48 -6.63 -2.73
C LEU A 587 18.48 -6.68 -1.56
N TRP A 588 17.18 -6.77 -1.84
CA TRP A 588 16.12 -6.73 -0.83
C TRP A 588 16.24 -7.84 0.23
N ASP A 589 16.75 -9.00 -0.15
CA ASP A 589 16.92 -10.19 0.68
C ASP A 589 18.11 -10.07 1.65
N GLN A 590 18.96 -9.07 1.44
CA GLN A 590 20.07 -8.75 2.34
C GLN A 590 19.69 -7.75 3.43
N VAL A 591 18.49 -7.16 3.36
CA VAL A 591 18.00 -6.25 4.40
C VAL A 591 17.65 -7.04 5.66
N ARG A 592 18.37 -6.77 6.75
CA ARG A 592 18.17 -7.38 8.07
C ARG A 592 17.86 -6.27 9.06
N TRP A 593 16.61 -5.86 9.04
CA TRP A 593 16.13 -4.69 9.77
C TRP A 593 15.36 -5.10 11.02
N LEU A 594 15.76 -4.58 12.19
CA LEU A 594 15.09 -4.79 13.47
C LEU A 594 14.27 -3.56 13.90
N ASN A 595 13.26 -3.76 14.72
CA ASN A 595 12.65 -2.69 15.51
C ASN A 595 13.44 -2.44 16.80
N GLY A 596 13.03 -1.44 17.59
CA GLY A 596 13.69 -1.06 18.84
C GLY A 596 13.65 -2.11 19.96
N SER A 597 12.96 -3.24 19.75
CA SER A 597 12.95 -4.40 20.65
C SER A 597 13.72 -5.60 20.09
N GLY A 598 14.50 -5.41 19.02
CA GLY A 598 15.29 -6.48 18.40
C GLY A 598 14.48 -7.47 17.55
N ARG A 599 13.21 -7.16 17.23
CA ARG A 599 12.35 -8.03 16.40
C ARG A 599 12.48 -7.66 14.91
N PRO A 600 12.49 -8.62 13.99
CA PRO A 600 12.53 -8.33 12.56
C PRO A 600 11.38 -7.45 12.07
N MET A 601 11.71 -6.43 11.28
CA MET A 601 10.75 -5.59 10.58
C MET A 601 10.18 -6.33 9.36
N PRO A 602 8.88 -6.16 9.05
CA PRO A 602 8.27 -6.83 7.92
C PRO A 602 8.72 -6.20 6.59
N ARG A 603 8.82 -7.00 5.52
CA ARG A 603 9.50 -6.66 4.25
C ARG A 603 8.93 -5.41 3.57
N GLU A 604 7.63 -5.18 3.70
CA GLU A 604 6.91 -4.00 3.22
C GLU A 604 7.40 -2.68 3.83
N MET A 605 8.06 -2.72 4.99
CA MET A 605 8.66 -1.53 5.58
C MET A 605 9.94 -1.13 4.85
N PHE A 606 10.64 -2.05 4.19
CA PHE A 606 12.00 -1.86 3.67
C PHE A 606 12.11 -0.64 2.75
N ARG A 607 11.07 -0.39 1.95
CA ARG A 607 11.06 0.72 0.99
C ARG A 607 10.44 2.01 1.49
N ASN A 608 9.45 1.94 2.37
CA ASN A 608 8.52 3.04 2.65
C ASN A 608 8.22 3.27 4.15
N GLY A 609 8.62 2.37 5.04
CA GLY A 609 8.36 2.49 6.48
C GLY A 609 9.02 3.74 7.06
N TRP A 610 8.26 4.57 7.78
CA TRP A 610 8.79 5.75 8.49
C TRP A 610 8.24 5.85 9.92
N ARG A 611 7.30 4.98 10.26
CA ARG A 611 6.65 4.89 11.56
C ARG A 611 6.35 3.45 11.92
N SER A 612 6.29 3.18 13.20
CA SER A 612 5.89 1.90 13.77
C SER A 612 4.38 1.70 13.71
N THR A 613 3.95 0.43 13.74
CA THR A 613 2.56 0.01 13.93
C THR A 613 2.45 -0.77 15.23
N LEU A 614 1.24 -1.24 15.58
CA LEU A 614 1.06 -2.19 16.69
C LEU A 614 1.87 -3.48 16.53
N GLU A 615 2.20 -3.86 15.30
CA GLU A 615 2.98 -5.06 15.01
C GLU A 615 4.49 -4.81 15.05
N THR A 616 4.93 -3.55 14.90
CA THR A 616 6.34 -3.22 14.69
C THR A 616 6.93 -2.26 15.72
N PHE A 617 6.14 -1.67 16.62
CA PHE A 617 6.69 -0.84 17.71
C PHE A 617 7.62 -1.67 18.60
N GLY A 618 8.58 -1.01 19.23
CA GLY A 618 9.52 -1.65 20.14
C GLY A 618 10.44 -0.63 20.81
N TYR A 619 10.66 -0.82 22.10
CA TYR A 619 11.43 0.04 22.99
C TYR A 619 12.37 -0.73 23.93
N ASP A 620 12.40 -2.08 23.86
CA ASP A 620 13.06 -2.92 24.86
C ASP A 620 14.60 -2.83 24.78
N TRP A 621 15.16 -2.64 23.58
CA TRP A 621 16.61 -2.54 23.37
C TRP A 621 17.05 -1.09 23.22
N VAL A 622 16.33 -0.34 22.39
CA VAL A 622 16.64 1.04 22.06
C VAL A 622 15.37 1.81 21.74
N GLN A 623 15.30 3.05 22.22
CA GLN A 623 14.31 4.03 21.81
C GLN A 623 14.99 5.34 21.41
N LEU A 624 14.25 6.21 20.73
CA LEU A 624 14.71 7.57 20.45
C LEU A 624 13.89 8.54 21.30
N ASN A 625 14.49 9.07 22.37
CA ASN A 625 13.85 10.10 23.18
C ASN A 625 13.79 11.38 22.34
N HIS A 626 12.60 11.92 22.09
CA HIS A 626 12.42 13.12 21.30
C HIS A 626 11.85 14.26 22.15
N TYR A 627 12.70 15.24 22.46
CA TYR A 627 12.41 16.41 23.29
C TYR A 627 11.96 17.60 22.44
N ALA A 628 10.90 17.38 21.66
CA ALA A 628 10.48 18.31 20.61
C ALA A 628 10.06 19.69 21.13
N VAL A 629 9.56 19.79 22.37
CA VAL A 629 9.02 21.04 22.91
C VAL A 629 9.95 21.73 23.92
N ARG A 630 10.79 20.97 24.66
CA ARG A 630 11.66 21.50 25.74
C ARG A 630 10.84 22.38 26.71
N SER A 631 11.44 23.42 27.30
CA SER A 631 10.71 24.38 28.14
C SER A 631 9.76 25.27 27.31
N ALA A 632 8.72 25.82 27.95
CA ALA A 632 7.78 26.72 27.28
C ALA A 632 8.49 27.93 26.63
N GLU A 633 9.46 28.55 27.33
CA GLU A 633 10.27 29.64 26.76
C GLU A 633 11.10 29.20 25.55
N SER A 634 11.74 28.03 25.62
CA SER A 634 12.52 27.49 24.49
C SER A 634 11.64 27.17 23.28
N PHE A 635 10.39 26.79 23.51
CA PHE A 635 9.43 26.54 22.45
C PHE A 635 9.05 27.82 21.69
N LEU A 636 9.00 28.98 22.37
CA LEU A 636 8.80 30.28 21.70
C LEU A 636 9.91 30.54 20.68
N VAL A 637 11.17 30.31 21.08
CA VAL A 637 12.34 30.47 20.20
C VAL A 637 12.28 29.48 19.03
N LYS A 638 11.89 28.22 19.29
CA LYS A 638 11.72 27.20 18.25
C LYS A 638 10.66 27.62 17.23
N ARG A 639 9.53 28.17 17.67
CA ARG A 639 8.46 28.66 16.80
C ARG A 639 8.93 29.84 15.94
N ASP A 640 9.61 30.82 16.53
CA ASP A 640 10.06 32.05 15.86
C ASP A 640 11.04 31.76 14.71
N ARG A 641 12.00 30.85 14.90
CA ARG A 641 13.02 30.55 13.87
C ARG A 641 12.50 29.75 12.65
N GLY A 642 11.32 29.13 12.75
CA GLY A 642 10.69 28.31 11.70
C GLY A 642 11.24 26.88 11.55
N ARG A 643 10.68 26.12 10.59
CA ARG A 643 11.04 24.71 10.29
C ARG A 643 12.08 24.57 9.17
N VAL A 644 12.92 23.54 9.28
CA VAL A 644 13.88 23.12 8.24
C VAL A 644 13.21 22.23 7.14
N ASN A 645 12.02 21.66 7.41
CA ASN A 645 11.32 20.69 6.54
C ASN A 645 10.00 21.18 5.91
N HIS A 646 9.31 22.11 6.57
CA HIS A 646 8.00 22.61 6.17
C HIS A 646 7.93 24.10 6.44
N VAL A 647 8.57 24.88 5.56
CA VAL A 647 8.73 26.34 5.71
C VAL A 647 7.40 27.10 5.67
N ASP A 648 6.33 26.49 5.14
CA ASP A 648 5.02 27.12 4.95
C ASP A 648 4.00 26.86 6.10
N ARG A 649 4.42 26.26 7.24
CA ARG A 649 3.49 25.82 8.31
C ARG A 649 3.83 26.41 9.67
N ASP A 650 2.85 27.07 10.31
CA ASP A 650 2.99 27.61 11.67
C ASP A 650 3.21 26.47 12.71
N GLN A 651 4.22 26.61 13.57
CA GLN A 651 4.44 25.77 14.75
C GLN A 651 3.64 26.30 15.95
N GLY A 652 2.33 26.50 15.74
CA GLY A 652 1.41 27.01 16.76
C GLY A 652 0.92 25.94 17.75
N LEU A 653 -0.25 26.19 18.35
CA LEU A 653 -0.85 25.34 19.40
C LEU A 653 -1.01 23.87 19.00
N ASN A 654 -1.34 23.61 17.73
CA ASN A 654 -1.53 22.23 17.26
C ASN A 654 -0.22 21.41 17.31
N TYR A 655 0.93 22.03 16.99
CA TYR A 655 2.21 21.34 17.11
C TYR A 655 2.57 21.06 18.57
N TRP A 656 2.42 22.04 19.46
CA TRP A 656 2.63 21.85 20.90
C TRP A 656 1.75 20.72 21.43
N PHE A 657 0.45 20.76 21.16
CA PHE A 657 -0.51 19.75 21.60
C PHE A 657 -0.16 18.34 21.12
N ARG A 658 0.32 18.20 19.88
CA ARG A 658 0.71 16.90 19.31
C ARG A 658 2.04 16.35 19.83
N MET A 659 2.95 17.21 20.27
CA MET A 659 4.33 16.83 20.61
C MET A 659 4.61 16.85 22.11
N ASN A 660 3.81 17.57 22.90
CA ASN A 660 3.98 17.73 24.34
C ASN A 660 3.31 16.59 25.11
N HIS A 661 3.99 15.46 25.28
CA HIS A 661 3.45 14.29 25.99
C HIS A 661 4.00 14.17 27.42
N ASN A 662 3.13 14.17 28.43
CA ASN A 662 3.54 14.12 29.85
C ASN A 662 2.84 13.02 30.69
N ALA A 663 2.33 11.96 30.05
CA ALA A 663 1.49 10.95 30.71
C ALA A 663 2.27 10.00 31.63
N GLU A 664 3.46 9.56 31.22
CA GLU A 664 4.30 8.62 31.96
C GLU A 664 5.64 9.26 32.34
N GLU A 665 6.35 8.69 33.32
CA GLU A 665 7.72 9.06 33.65
C GLU A 665 8.70 8.00 33.12
N ASP A 666 9.78 8.44 32.48
CA ASP A 666 10.85 7.57 31.98
C ASP A 666 12.21 8.16 32.35
N LEU A 667 12.92 7.47 33.24
CA LEU A 667 14.27 7.83 33.72
C LEU A 667 15.37 6.96 33.09
N SER A 668 15.04 6.09 32.14
CA SER A 668 15.98 5.08 31.63
C SER A 668 17.22 5.67 30.97
N ILE A 669 17.10 6.85 30.34
CA ILE A 669 18.22 7.59 29.75
C ILE A 669 19.22 8.08 30.81
N GLN A 670 18.77 8.27 32.06
CA GLN A 670 19.56 8.93 33.09
C GLN A 670 20.77 8.11 33.54
N ARG A 671 20.77 6.79 33.26
CA ARG A 671 21.92 5.90 33.48
C ARG A 671 23.20 6.42 32.82
N MET A 672 23.08 7.15 31.71
CA MET A 672 24.23 7.67 30.94
C MET A 672 24.62 9.10 31.33
N LEU A 673 23.87 9.77 32.23
CA LEU A 673 24.20 11.15 32.65
C LEU A 673 25.60 11.28 33.26
N PRO A 674 26.11 10.34 34.09
CA PRO A 674 27.46 10.45 34.62
C PRO A 674 28.52 10.48 33.50
N ALA A 675 28.39 9.62 32.48
CA ALA A 675 29.32 9.57 31.36
C ALA A 675 29.17 10.79 30.44
N ALA A 676 27.93 11.21 30.16
CA ALA A 676 27.65 12.43 29.39
C ALA A 676 28.19 13.68 30.09
N ARG A 677 28.08 13.76 31.42
CA ARG A 677 28.63 14.87 32.21
C ARG A 677 30.15 14.91 32.10
N ALA A 678 30.83 13.77 32.21
CA ALA A 678 32.28 13.71 32.06
C ALA A 678 32.75 14.21 30.68
N GLU A 679 32.06 13.83 29.59
CA GLU A 679 32.36 14.36 28.25
C GLU A 679 32.04 15.85 28.12
N PHE A 680 30.93 16.32 28.70
CA PHE A 680 30.56 17.73 28.68
C PHE A 680 31.57 18.59 29.44
N ASP A 681 31.98 18.16 30.63
CA ASP A 681 32.98 18.86 31.44
C ASP A 681 34.33 18.91 30.72
N ARG A 682 34.69 17.85 29.97
CA ARG A 682 35.87 17.83 29.10
C ARG A 682 35.78 18.87 27.97
N LEU A 683 34.62 19.06 27.37
CA LEU A 683 34.40 20.10 26.36
C LEU A 683 34.46 21.51 26.98
N MET A 684 33.80 21.70 28.12
CA MET A 684 33.74 22.99 28.83
C MET A 684 35.07 23.38 29.50
N ALA A 685 36.00 22.45 29.70
CA ALA A 685 37.35 22.75 30.16
C ALA A 685 38.16 23.58 29.15
N ASP A 686 37.77 23.57 27.86
CA ASP A 686 38.34 24.46 26.85
C ASP A 686 37.69 25.85 26.93
N PRO A 687 38.47 26.92 27.20
CA PRO A 687 37.91 28.24 27.42
C PRO A 687 37.24 28.85 26.17
N GLU A 688 37.67 28.48 24.97
CA GLU A 688 37.02 28.96 23.74
C GLU A 688 35.64 28.31 23.57
N ILE A 689 35.54 26.99 23.86
CA ILE A 689 34.27 26.27 23.79
C ILE A 689 33.30 26.79 24.86
N ALA A 690 33.79 26.97 26.10
CA ALA A 690 32.98 27.52 27.18
C ALA A 690 32.46 28.93 26.87
N ALA A 691 33.29 29.79 26.28
CA ALA A 691 32.89 31.12 25.85
C ALA A 691 31.86 31.08 24.71
N ALA A 692 32.02 30.19 23.73
CA ALA A 692 31.06 30.01 22.65
C ALA A 692 29.69 29.51 23.16
N HIS A 693 29.68 28.55 24.08
CA HIS A 693 28.46 28.08 24.74
C HIS A 693 27.77 29.21 25.51
N ALA A 694 28.51 29.93 26.35
CA ALA A 694 27.98 31.05 27.12
C ALA A 694 27.40 32.15 26.22
N HIS A 695 28.01 32.41 25.06
CA HIS A 695 27.50 33.33 24.06
C HIS A 695 26.14 32.86 23.51
N SER A 696 26.05 31.60 23.05
CA SER A 696 24.78 31.05 22.55
C SER A 696 23.68 31.03 23.60
N VAL A 697 24.00 30.70 24.85
CA VAL A 697 23.07 30.78 25.99
C VAL A 697 22.57 32.21 26.20
N ALA A 698 23.46 33.20 26.14
CA ALA A 698 23.09 34.61 26.26
C ALA A 698 22.18 35.07 25.10
N CYS A 699 22.50 34.67 23.86
CA CYS A 699 21.64 34.94 22.70
C CYS A 699 20.25 34.31 22.84
N HIS A 700 20.17 33.07 23.34
CA HIS A 700 18.90 32.39 23.55
C HIS A 700 18.05 33.08 24.62
N ARG A 701 18.65 33.48 25.75
CA ARG A 701 17.97 34.27 26.80
C ARG A 701 17.49 35.61 26.27
N ALA A 702 18.33 36.34 25.54
CA ALA A 702 17.94 37.62 24.93
C ALA A 702 16.78 37.45 23.94
N LYS A 703 16.77 36.37 23.15
CA LYS A 703 15.66 36.06 22.25
C LYS A 703 14.37 35.72 23.02
N ILE A 704 14.46 35.00 24.13
CA ILE A 704 13.31 34.77 25.02
C ILE A 704 12.76 36.10 25.55
N GLU A 705 13.62 36.99 26.05
CA GLU A 705 13.23 38.31 26.53
C GLU A 705 12.54 39.14 25.43
N GLU A 706 13.11 39.16 24.22
CA GLU A 706 12.54 39.82 23.04
C GLU A 706 11.14 39.28 22.71
N LEU A 707 10.98 37.95 22.67
CA LEU A 707 9.70 37.32 22.37
C LEU A 707 8.69 37.60 23.50
N MET A 708 9.08 37.48 24.75
CA MET A 708 8.21 37.75 25.90
C MET A 708 7.80 39.23 26.01
N ALA A 709 8.54 40.16 25.42
CA ALA A 709 8.15 41.57 25.31
C ALA A 709 7.00 41.79 24.31
N ARG A 710 6.78 40.86 23.37
CA ARG A 710 5.71 40.94 22.38
C ARG A 710 4.38 40.42 22.96
N PRO A 711 3.27 41.19 22.89
CA PRO A 711 1.98 40.77 23.46
C PRO A 711 1.43 39.45 22.88
N ASP A 712 1.62 39.19 21.58
CA ASP A 712 1.15 37.96 20.91
C ASP A 712 1.87 36.71 21.44
N GLN A 713 3.19 36.80 21.63
CA GLN A 713 4.00 35.70 22.15
C GLN A 713 3.78 35.48 23.65
N ARG A 714 3.58 36.56 24.42
CA ARG A 714 3.21 36.46 25.84
C ARG A 714 1.86 35.76 26.03
N ALA A 715 0.84 36.13 25.27
CA ALA A 715 -0.46 35.46 25.31
C ALA A 715 -0.35 33.98 24.90
N PHE A 716 0.49 33.68 23.90
CA PHE A 716 0.77 32.31 23.50
C PHE A 716 1.46 31.53 24.63
N TYR A 717 2.51 32.08 25.25
CA TYR A 717 3.18 31.50 26.42
C TYR A 717 2.20 31.21 27.56
N GLU A 718 1.38 32.19 27.94
CA GLU A 718 0.35 32.04 28.99
C GLU A 718 -0.64 30.92 28.67
N THR A 719 -0.97 30.74 27.38
CA THR A 719 -1.80 29.62 26.92
C THR A 719 -1.09 28.29 27.13
N LEU A 720 0.18 28.17 26.72
CA LEU A 720 0.97 26.94 26.85
C LEU A 720 1.18 26.52 28.32
N THR A 721 1.36 27.49 29.21
CA THR A 721 1.60 27.29 30.64
C THR A 721 0.32 27.33 31.47
N SER A 722 -0.85 27.34 30.83
CA SER A 722 -2.13 27.33 31.55
C SER A 722 -2.41 25.97 32.20
N PRO A 723 -3.16 25.92 33.31
CA PRO A 723 -3.59 24.64 33.91
C PRO A 723 -4.29 23.72 32.91
N ARG A 724 -4.99 24.30 31.93
CA ARG A 724 -5.63 23.56 30.83
C ARG A 724 -4.62 22.81 29.99
N PHE A 725 -3.61 23.49 29.44
CA PHE A 725 -2.64 22.85 28.55
C PHE A 725 -1.72 21.88 29.29
N GLU A 726 -1.38 22.16 30.54
CA GLU A 726 -0.65 21.22 31.40
C GLU A 726 -1.44 19.94 31.58
N LYS A 727 -2.74 20.01 31.93
CA LYS A 727 -3.57 18.80 32.06
C LYS A 727 -3.75 18.09 30.71
N LEU A 728 -4.05 18.81 29.63
CA LEU A 728 -4.22 18.19 28.30
C LEU A 728 -2.99 17.38 27.86
N SER A 729 -1.77 17.85 28.16
CA SER A 729 -0.53 17.14 27.82
C SER A 729 -0.37 15.76 28.50
N ARG A 730 -1.08 15.53 29.61
CA ARG A 730 -1.13 14.24 30.34
C ARG A 730 -2.26 13.33 29.85
N MET A 731 -3.22 13.89 29.13
CA MET A 731 -4.48 13.26 28.74
C MET A 731 -4.54 12.89 27.25
N LEU A 732 -3.43 13.03 26.52
CA LEU A 732 -3.41 12.90 25.06
C LEU A 732 -3.93 11.55 24.53
N HIS A 733 -3.84 10.49 25.34
CA HIS A 733 -4.34 9.15 25.00
C HIS A 733 -5.87 9.07 24.83
N HIS A 734 -6.62 10.05 25.38
CA HIS A 734 -8.07 10.13 25.21
C HIS A 734 -8.50 10.68 23.84
N PHE A 735 -7.59 11.18 23.00
CA PHE A 735 -7.96 11.89 21.77
C PHE A 735 -7.80 11.06 20.50
N GLY A 736 -8.80 11.16 19.61
CA GLY A 736 -8.76 10.57 18.27
C GLY A 736 -7.94 11.38 17.26
N SER A 737 -7.65 10.78 16.10
CA SER A 737 -6.88 11.45 15.03
C SER A 737 -7.50 12.74 14.53
N ALA A 738 -8.83 12.80 14.48
CA ALA A 738 -9.55 13.99 14.04
C ALA A 738 -9.26 15.18 14.96
N VAL A 739 -9.08 14.95 16.26
CA VAL A 739 -8.72 15.99 17.23
C VAL A 739 -7.28 16.46 17.01
N PHE A 740 -6.33 15.53 16.86
CA PHE A 740 -4.94 15.89 16.56
C PHE A 740 -4.77 16.60 15.20
N ASN A 741 -5.66 16.34 14.24
CA ASN A 741 -5.65 17.06 12.97
C ASN A 741 -6.25 18.45 13.12
N ALA A 742 -7.41 18.57 13.78
CA ALA A 742 -8.11 19.84 13.96
C ALA A 742 -7.42 20.80 14.96
N GLY A 743 -6.66 20.26 15.91
CA GLY A 743 -6.00 21.03 16.98
C GLY A 743 -6.79 21.06 18.28
N PRO A 744 -6.21 21.63 19.36
CA PRO A 744 -6.78 21.58 20.70
C PRO A 744 -8.07 22.39 20.89
N ASP A 745 -8.38 23.33 20.00
CA ASP A 745 -9.54 24.22 20.12
C ASP A 745 -10.88 23.49 19.97
N VAL A 746 -10.88 22.29 19.38
CA VAL A 746 -12.10 21.46 19.28
C VAL A 746 -12.41 20.68 20.55
N ILE A 747 -11.54 20.75 21.56
CA ILE A 747 -11.71 20.05 22.83
C ILE A 747 -12.54 20.95 23.77
N PRO A 748 -13.62 20.46 24.39
CA PRO A 748 -14.43 21.26 25.31
C PRO A 748 -13.60 21.97 26.40
N GLU A 749 -13.96 23.21 26.73
CA GLU A 749 -13.18 24.07 27.63
C GLU A 749 -12.97 23.46 29.02
N ASP A 750 -13.96 22.72 29.52
CA ASP A 750 -13.97 22.11 30.85
C ASP A 750 -13.52 20.65 30.86
N LEU A 751 -13.21 20.02 29.70
CA LEU A 751 -12.93 18.57 29.65
C LEU A 751 -11.79 18.14 30.60
N HIS A 752 -10.76 18.95 30.71
CA HIS A 752 -9.59 18.73 31.57
C HIS A 752 -9.89 18.83 33.08
N GLU A 753 -11.10 19.27 33.46
CA GLU A 753 -11.56 19.38 34.85
C GLU A 753 -12.53 18.25 35.24
N ARG A 754 -13.02 17.49 34.26
CA ARG A 754 -13.99 16.41 34.49
C ARG A 754 -13.29 15.17 35.03
N ASP A 755 -14.01 14.43 35.86
CA ASP A 755 -13.65 13.06 36.20
C ASP A 755 -14.04 12.14 35.02
N LEU A 756 -13.05 11.59 34.33
CA LEU A 756 -13.24 10.82 33.11
C LEU A 756 -13.11 9.32 33.41
N PRO A 757 -14.02 8.47 32.92
CA PRO A 757 -13.89 7.03 33.11
C PRO A 757 -12.63 6.48 32.40
N PRO A 758 -12.08 5.34 32.84
CA PRO A 758 -10.83 4.78 32.28
C PRO A 758 -10.87 4.50 30.77
N ASP A 759 -12.05 4.25 30.21
CA ASP A 759 -12.30 3.97 28.79
C ASP A 759 -12.75 5.20 27.99
N PHE A 760 -12.71 6.40 28.60
CA PHE A 760 -13.11 7.63 27.94
C PHE A 760 -12.30 7.90 26.67
N PHE A 761 -12.99 8.27 25.59
CA PHE A 761 -12.37 8.62 24.32
C PHE A 761 -13.15 9.75 23.65
N PHE A 762 -12.43 10.78 23.21
CA PHE A 762 -12.98 11.97 22.55
C PHE A 762 -12.49 12.09 21.11
N THR A 763 -13.43 12.26 20.18
CA THR A 763 -13.14 12.54 18.78
C THR A 763 -14.20 13.45 18.17
N VAL A 764 -13.85 14.13 17.08
CA VAL A 764 -14.75 15.00 16.31
C VAL A 764 -14.97 14.44 14.90
N ARG A 765 -16.05 14.88 14.22
CA ARG A 765 -16.21 14.70 12.77
C ARG A 765 -15.34 15.75 12.07
N HIS A 766 -14.26 15.33 11.41
CA HIS A 766 -13.42 16.21 10.61
C HIS A 766 -13.39 15.67 9.17
N VAL A 767 -13.83 16.50 8.21
CA VAL A 767 -13.75 16.22 6.77
C VAL A 767 -12.66 17.12 6.22
N GLY A 768 -11.45 16.59 6.20
CA GLY A 768 -10.23 17.28 5.75
C GLY A 768 -9.06 16.30 5.84
N GLU A 769 -8.14 16.36 4.88
CA GLU A 769 -6.87 15.67 5.03
C GLU A 769 -6.09 16.29 6.19
N ALA A 770 -5.23 15.49 6.83
CA ALA A 770 -4.22 16.07 7.71
C ALA A 770 -3.41 17.05 6.86
N GLU A 771 -3.56 18.35 7.05
CA GLU A 771 -2.61 19.33 6.52
C GLU A 771 -1.27 19.01 7.17
N HIS A 772 -0.42 18.33 6.39
CA HIS A 772 0.60 17.44 6.95
C HIS A 772 1.74 18.12 7.72
#